data_AF-A0A842CYX5-F1
#
_entry.id   AF-A0A842CYX5-F1
#
_cell.length_a   1.000
_cell.length_b   1.000
_cell.length_c   1.000
_cell.angle_alpha   90.00
_cell.angle_beta   90.00
_cell.angle_gamma   90.00
#
_symmetry.space_group_name_H-M   'P 1'
#
loop_
_entity.id
_entity.type
_entity.pdbx_description
1 polymer ?
#
loop_
_entity_poly.entity_id
_entity_poly.type
_entity_poly.pdbx_seq_one_letter_code
_entity_poly.pdbx_strand_id
1 'polypeptide(L)'
;MKKRVGNMRRGALVLFIIFGVIFLSVIGRFFYMQVVGDVNGVPLAAKAAQQHLRSSVIEANRGSILDQKGEVIAKDTASYTLAAVLDPKQSQGTKTPHHVVDKEKTAKVLAKYLSLKEADVLKKLKTKDLFQVEFGKAGKNLSAEVKDKIEAEKLPGLIFTKQAQRFYPNGVFASHLVGYAQQEEGKDGVTKLIGKMGIEKAYNSILTGKNGKINYDADKYGYILPNTKSAVEKAQDGSDIYLTLDKKIQTFLEDTLNTVDAKYNPKNMMAVVMNPKTGEILAMSQRDTFNPTTKEGLSKEWANLPVETTYEPGSVMKIFSLASAIDLGVYNPNAYYQSGTYNVGNIPIHDHNAGVGWGSITYREGVERSSNVAFAKLLAAMGPDKFKTYLQNFGFGQKTGIDLPDEASGKILYDHKIEQVTTVFGQGTTVSMMQMLQGATAIASDGKMKRPYVVSKIVNPNTGETIETKPTATGQPISAATAKQTREELRNVITGDVGTGKLYAIEGYDIAGKTGTSQIPNPKGGGYMTGNNNYIFSFMGMAPANDPELVMYVTMQQPQLSGSETGGKAVSEVFNPVMKNSLQYLNIKSADTAKLKTMTMDSVTGKTPAEAKKELTAKKLVPVVIGNGKKIVQQLPQPGEKILEGQRVILMTEGDMTIPDMRDWAKNDVLKVSEITGVPFDVTGNGYVLKQSASAGSVINDTSKITVTLATPDKIPNFNKVPVADDSKKDSTDTSVEEATGLNALLN
;
A
#
# COMPACT_ATOMS: atom_id res chain seq x y z
N MET A 1 97.89 -42.43 -41.41
CA MET A 1 96.96 -41.41 -40.87
C MET A 1 96.41 -40.38 -41.89
N LYS A 2 96.75 -40.40 -43.20
CA LYS A 2 96.32 -39.35 -44.15
C LYS A 2 94.90 -39.45 -44.76
N LYS A 3 94.19 -40.60 -44.66
CA LYS A 3 92.83 -40.76 -45.23
C LYS A 3 91.67 -40.23 -44.34
N ARG A 4 91.87 -40.07 -43.03
CA ARG A 4 90.79 -39.62 -42.10
C ARG A 4 90.51 -38.11 -42.15
N VAL A 5 91.49 -37.27 -42.50
CA VAL A 5 91.36 -35.80 -42.45
C VAL A 5 90.56 -35.23 -43.65
N GLY A 6 90.64 -35.86 -44.83
CA GLY A 6 89.88 -35.43 -46.02
C GLY A 6 88.37 -35.65 -45.93
N ASN A 7 87.94 -36.77 -45.31
CA ASN A 7 86.53 -37.08 -45.10
C ASN A 7 85.90 -36.23 -43.99
N MET A 8 86.67 -35.83 -42.95
CA MET A 8 86.20 -34.87 -41.94
C MET A 8 85.95 -33.47 -42.52
N ARG A 9 86.82 -32.97 -43.41
CA ARG A 9 86.61 -31.65 -44.05
C ARG A 9 85.41 -31.64 -45.00
N ARG A 10 85.17 -32.72 -45.75
CA ARG A 10 83.97 -32.86 -46.58
C ARG A 10 82.69 -33.04 -45.75
N GLY A 11 82.74 -33.83 -44.66
CA GLY A 11 81.63 -33.98 -43.73
C GLY A 11 81.26 -32.66 -43.02
N ALA A 12 82.26 -31.89 -42.61
CA ALA A 12 82.04 -30.56 -42.04
C ALA A 12 81.44 -29.56 -43.04
N LEU A 13 81.88 -29.60 -44.31
CA LEU A 13 81.30 -28.76 -45.36
C LEU A 13 79.84 -29.14 -45.66
N VAL A 14 79.54 -30.43 -45.73
CA VAL A 14 78.16 -30.92 -45.93
C VAL A 14 77.27 -30.53 -44.76
N LEU A 15 77.74 -30.70 -43.52
CA LEU A 15 77.00 -30.23 -42.33
C LEU A 15 76.82 -28.71 -42.35
N PHE A 16 77.84 -27.93 -42.73
CA PHE A 16 77.75 -26.47 -42.82
C PHE A 16 76.73 -26.02 -43.87
N ILE A 17 76.67 -26.69 -45.03
CA ILE A 17 75.66 -26.43 -46.06
C ILE A 17 74.27 -26.82 -45.56
N ILE A 18 74.12 -27.99 -44.92
CA ILE A 18 72.84 -28.43 -44.35
C ILE A 18 72.36 -27.44 -43.28
N PHE A 19 73.21 -27.07 -42.33
CA PHE A 19 72.88 -26.08 -41.31
C PHE A 19 72.62 -24.69 -41.92
N GLY A 20 73.37 -24.30 -42.97
CA GLY A 20 73.17 -23.06 -43.70
C GLY A 20 71.81 -23.01 -44.40
N VAL A 21 71.40 -24.11 -45.04
CA VAL A 21 70.08 -24.23 -45.68
C VAL A 21 68.95 -24.24 -44.64
N ILE A 22 69.13 -24.93 -43.51
CA ILE A 22 68.17 -24.90 -42.40
C ILE A 22 68.05 -23.48 -41.85
N PHE A 23 69.18 -22.80 -41.63
CA PHE A 23 69.21 -21.44 -41.09
C PHE A 23 68.57 -20.43 -42.06
N LEU A 24 68.86 -20.53 -43.36
CA LEU A 24 68.21 -19.72 -44.40
C LEU A 24 66.72 -20.02 -44.51
N SER A 25 66.29 -21.27 -44.33
CA SER A 25 64.87 -21.65 -44.32
C SER A 25 64.14 -21.04 -43.12
N VAL A 26 64.76 -21.04 -41.94
CA VAL A 26 64.22 -20.39 -40.74
C VAL A 26 64.14 -18.88 -40.91
N ILE A 27 65.19 -18.24 -41.43
CA ILE A 27 65.19 -16.79 -41.72
C ILE A 27 64.13 -16.44 -42.76
N GLY A 28 64.06 -17.20 -43.85
CA GLY A 28 63.07 -17.01 -44.91
C GLY A 28 61.64 -17.16 -44.37
N ARG A 29 61.41 -18.13 -43.48
CA ARG A 29 60.11 -18.28 -42.80
C ARG A 29 59.81 -17.12 -41.87
N PHE A 30 60.79 -16.60 -41.14
CA PHE A 30 60.62 -15.45 -40.26
C PHE A 30 60.28 -14.19 -41.05
N PHE A 31 60.99 -13.94 -42.15
CA PHE A 31 60.74 -12.83 -43.06
C PHE A 31 59.36 -12.94 -43.72
N TYR A 32 58.99 -14.15 -44.15
CA TYR A 32 57.64 -14.43 -44.67
C TYR A 32 56.55 -14.10 -43.63
N MET A 33 56.73 -14.51 -42.37
CA MET A 33 55.77 -14.19 -41.29
C MET A 33 55.69 -12.68 -41.02
N GLN A 34 56.79 -11.95 -41.16
CA GLN A 34 56.84 -10.51 -40.91
C GLN A 34 56.24 -9.68 -42.05
N VAL A 35 56.40 -10.13 -43.31
CA VAL A 35 55.87 -9.45 -44.50
C VAL A 35 54.41 -9.81 -44.78
N VAL A 36 54.06 -11.09 -44.69
CA VAL A 36 52.69 -11.58 -44.98
C VAL A 36 51.77 -11.35 -43.79
N GLY A 37 52.31 -11.31 -42.56
CA GLY A 37 51.54 -11.02 -41.36
C GLY A 37 50.49 -12.09 -41.00
N ASP A 38 50.51 -13.25 -41.65
CA ASP A 38 49.57 -14.36 -41.49
C ASP A 38 50.33 -15.69 -41.33
N VAL A 39 49.88 -16.53 -40.40
CA VAL A 39 50.31 -17.92 -40.28
C VAL A 39 49.09 -18.83 -40.26
N ASN A 40 48.97 -19.69 -41.28
CA ASN A 40 47.91 -20.70 -41.44
C ASN A 40 46.48 -20.10 -41.51
N GLY A 41 46.31 -18.94 -42.16
CA GLY A 41 45.02 -18.26 -42.31
C GLY A 41 44.61 -17.44 -41.09
N VAL A 42 45.56 -17.18 -40.18
CA VAL A 42 45.34 -16.38 -38.97
C VAL A 42 46.24 -15.15 -39.03
N PRO A 43 45.67 -13.94 -39.18
CA PRO A 43 46.44 -12.70 -39.12
C PRO A 43 47.09 -12.55 -37.74
N LEU A 44 48.42 -12.53 -37.69
CA LEU A 44 49.21 -12.40 -36.46
C LEU A 44 48.90 -11.08 -35.73
N ALA A 45 48.60 -10.01 -36.48
CA ALA A 45 48.17 -8.74 -35.94
C ALA A 45 46.83 -8.83 -35.18
N ALA A 46 45.86 -9.60 -35.68
CA ALA A 46 44.57 -9.81 -35.01
C ALA A 46 44.72 -10.66 -33.75
N LYS A 47 45.63 -11.65 -33.77
CA LYS A 47 45.94 -12.49 -32.61
C LYS A 47 46.70 -11.72 -31.52
N ALA A 48 47.61 -10.84 -31.89
CA ALA A 48 48.27 -9.91 -30.97
C ALA A 48 47.27 -8.90 -30.39
N ALA A 49 46.39 -8.34 -31.22
CA ALA A 49 45.32 -7.46 -30.76
C ALA A 49 44.41 -8.16 -29.73
N GLN A 50 44.00 -9.42 -29.96
CA GLN A 50 43.23 -10.19 -28.95
C GLN A 50 43.97 -10.40 -27.62
N GLN A 51 45.31 -10.45 -27.62
CA GLN A 51 46.08 -10.57 -26.37
C GLN A 51 46.13 -9.26 -25.58
N HIS A 52 46.04 -8.12 -26.28
CA HIS A 52 46.07 -6.79 -25.68
C HIS A 52 44.67 -6.23 -25.37
N LEU A 53 43.65 -6.65 -26.12
CA LEU A 53 42.28 -6.19 -25.94
C LEU A 53 41.72 -6.70 -24.61
N ARG A 54 41.46 -5.79 -23.68
CA ARG A 54 40.69 -6.04 -22.46
C ARG A 54 39.33 -5.37 -22.58
N SER A 55 38.31 -6.03 -22.05
CA SER A 55 36.95 -5.48 -21.96
C SER A 55 36.57 -5.31 -20.49
N SER A 56 36.09 -4.14 -20.12
CA SER A 56 35.42 -3.92 -18.83
C SER A 56 33.94 -3.66 -19.06
N VAL A 57 33.10 -4.17 -18.16
CA VAL A 57 31.64 -4.05 -18.25
C VAL A 57 31.20 -2.76 -17.57
N ILE A 58 30.38 -1.97 -18.25
CA ILE A 58 29.67 -0.83 -17.65
C ILE A 58 28.30 -1.36 -17.25
N GLU A 59 28.07 -1.56 -15.94
CA GLU A 59 26.80 -2.08 -15.44
C GLU A 59 25.66 -1.10 -15.74
N ALA A 60 24.57 -1.61 -16.29
CA ALA A 60 23.31 -0.87 -16.41
C ALA A 60 22.53 -0.94 -15.11
N ASN A 61 21.81 0.13 -14.78
CA ASN A 61 20.90 0.11 -13.64
C ASN A 61 19.64 -0.68 -14.01
N ARG A 62 19.12 -1.44 -13.05
CA ARG A 62 17.77 -1.98 -13.15
C ARG A 62 16.77 -0.83 -12.97
N GLY A 63 15.73 -0.81 -13.80
CA GLY A 63 14.67 0.19 -13.74
C GLY A 63 14.04 0.30 -12.34
N SER A 64 13.64 1.50 -11.96
CA SER A 64 12.98 1.79 -10.68
C SER A 64 11.53 1.34 -10.71
N ILE A 65 11.01 0.92 -9.56
CA ILE A 65 9.57 0.75 -9.32
C ILE A 65 9.11 1.93 -8.48
N LEU A 66 8.11 2.64 -8.97
CA LEU A 66 7.62 3.90 -8.44
C LEU A 66 6.12 3.79 -8.15
N ASP A 67 5.63 4.59 -7.21
CA ASP A 67 4.19 4.75 -6.99
C ASP A 67 3.56 5.63 -8.09
N GLN A 68 2.24 5.84 -8.05
CA GLN A 68 1.54 6.63 -9.06
C GLN A 68 2.02 8.11 -9.14
N LYS A 69 2.65 8.63 -8.08
CA LYS A 69 3.15 10.01 -7.98
C LYS A 69 4.66 10.11 -8.25
N GLY A 70 5.32 9.00 -8.55
CA GLY A 70 6.76 8.94 -8.79
C GLY A 70 7.61 8.78 -7.53
N GLU A 71 7.01 8.45 -6.38
CA GLU A 71 7.76 8.11 -5.18
C GLU A 71 8.39 6.72 -5.30
N VAL A 72 9.62 6.57 -4.81
CA VAL A 72 10.37 5.32 -4.94
C VAL A 72 9.79 4.20 -4.07
N ILE A 73 9.50 3.06 -4.69
CA ILE A 73 9.13 1.80 -4.05
C ILE A 73 10.30 0.81 -4.07
N ALA A 74 10.98 0.69 -5.22
CA ALA A 74 12.23 -0.06 -5.36
C ALA A 74 13.17 0.65 -6.34
N LYS A 75 14.46 0.69 -6.05
CA LYS A 75 15.47 1.21 -6.98
C LYS A 75 16.82 0.56 -6.74
N ASP A 76 17.72 0.69 -7.71
CA ASP A 76 19.10 0.29 -7.48
C ASP A 76 19.84 1.36 -6.67
N THR A 77 20.72 0.89 -5.80
CA THR A 77 21.69 1.70 -5.08
C THR A 77 23.08 1.11 -5.26
N ALA A 78 24.10 1.96 -5.16
CA ALA A 78 25.47 1.49 -5.16
C ALA A 78 25.78 0.79 -3.83
N SER A 79 26.25 -0.46 -3.93
CA SER A 79 26.82 -1.18 -2.81
C SER A 79 28.26 -1.61 -3.15
N TYR A 80 29.03 -1.95 -2.12
CA TYR A 80 30.44 -2.28 -2.28
C TYR A 80 30.75 -3.63 -1.64
N THR A 81 31.54 -4.44 -2.33
CA THR A 81 32.15 -5.66 -1.78
C THR A 81 33.61 -5.38 -1.46
N LEU A 82 34.00 -5.63 -0.22
CA LEU A 82 35.35 -5.47 0.29
C LEU A 82 36.16 -6.77 0.15
N ALA A 83 37.33 -6.65 -0.47
CA ALA A 83 38.38 -7.66 -0.51
C ALA A 83 39.69 -7.10 0.05
N ALA A 84 40.54 -7.97 0.56
CA ALA A 84 41.88 -7.63 1.04
C ALA A 84 42.94 -8.43 0.26
N VAL A 85 43.87 -7.73 -0.37
CA VAL A 85 45.02 -8.31 -1.09
C VAL A 85 46.09 -8.70 -0.08
N LEU A 86 46.51 -9.97 -0.12
CA LEU A 86 47.50 -10.52 0.81
C LEU A 86 48.86 -10.75 0.15
N ASP A 87 48.94 -10.84 -1.19
CA ASP A 87 50.18 -11.14 -1.91
C ASP A 87 51.13 -9.92 -1.94
N PRO A 88 52.32 -10.01 -1.31
CA PRO A 88 53.30 -8.92 -1.31
C PRO A 88 53.82 -8.54 -2.69
N LYS A 89 53.71 -9.43 -3.69
CA LYS A 89 54.12 -9.15 -5.08
C LYS A 89 53.39 -7.95 -5.68
N GLN A 90 52.18 -7.65 -5.22
CA GLN A 90 51.41 -6.48 -5.67
C GLN A 90 52.03 -5.14 -5.25
N SER A 91 52.94 -5.14 -4.28
CA SER A 91 53.69 -3.93 -3.87
C SER A 91 55.08 -3.82 -4.48
N GLN A 92 55.48 -4.75 -5.36
CA GLN A 92 56.81 -4.68 -5.97
C GLN A 92 56.88 -3.53 -6.98
N GLY A 93 57.82 -2.61 -6.76
CA GLY A 93 58.06 -1.48 -7.67
C GLY A 93 57.18 -0.25 -7.43
N THR A 94 56.34 -0.24 -6.39
CA THR A 94 55.46 0.89 -6.05
C THR A 94 55.91 1.60 -4.77
N LYS A 95 55.72 2.92 -4.68
CA LYS A 95 56.01 3.71 -3.46
C LYS A 95 54.97 3.46 -2.35
N THR A 96 53.78 3.01 -2.72
CA THR A 96 52.66 2.72 -1.82
C THR A 96 52.35 1.23 -1.85
N PRO A 97 52.22 0.56 -0.69
CA PRO A 97 51.87 -0.85 -0.65
C PRO A 97 50.44 -1.10 -1.20
N HIS A 98 50.28 -2.06 -2.10
CA HIS A 98 49.00 -2.55 -2.63
C HIS A 98 48.56 -3.89 -2.00
N HIS A 99 49.19 -4.32 -0.91
CA HIS A 99 48.77 -5.46 -0.08
C HIS A 99 48.60 -5.02 1.38
N VAL A 100 47.89 -5.83 2.16
CA VAL A 100 47.71 -5.61 3.60
C VAL A 100 49.03 -5.81 4.33
N VAL A 101 49.62 -4.71 4.79
CA VAL A 101 50.90 -4.70 5.52
C VAL A 101 50.71 -5.06 6.99
N ASP A 102 49.81 -4.34 7.68
CA ASP A 102 49.54 -4.52 9.11
C ASP A 102 48.21 -5.25 9.29
N LYS A 103 48.27 -6.57 9.48
CA LYS A 103 47.09 -7.44 9.54
C LYS A 103 46.30 -7.23 10.82
N GLU A 104 46.97 -7.00 11.95
CA GLU A 104 46.40 -6.74 13.25
C GLU A 104 45.64 -5.41 13.28
N LYS A 105 46.28 -4.32 12.83
CA LYS A 105 45.62 -3.00 12.70
C LYS A 105 44.44 -3.06 11.72
N THR A 106 44.64 -3.70 10.57
CA THR A 106 43.57 -3.85 9.56
C THR A 106 42.38 -4.61 10.14
N ALA A 107 42.61 -5.71 10.87
CA ALA A 107 41.55 -6.47 11.51
C ALA A 107 40.78 -5.64 12.54
N LYS A 108 41.49 -4.90 13.40
CA LYS A 108 40.88 -4.04 14.43
C LYS A 108 40.02 -2.93 13.84
N VAL A 109 40.47 -2.30 12.76
CA VAL A 109 39.72 -1.24 12.08
C VAL A 109 38.50 -1.81 11.36
N LEU A 110 38.68 -2.88 10.58
CA LEU A 110 37.57 -3.50 9.84
C LEU A 110 36.49 -4.04 10.78
N ALA A 111 36.84 -4.56 11.96
CA ALA A 111 35.86 -5.01 12.96
C ALA A 111 34.96 -3.90 13.54
N LYS A 112 35.32 -2.61 13.39
CA LYS A 112 34.46 -1.48 13.77
C LYS A 112 33.33 -1.23 12.77
N TYR A 113 33.57 -1.57 11.50
CA TYR A 113 32.69 -1.21 10.38
C TYR A 113 31.98 -2.43 9.78
N LEU A 114 32.57 -3.62 9.91
CA LEU A 114 31.99 -4.88 9.49
C LEU A 114 31.36 -5.58 10.69
N SER A 115 30.23 -6.27 10.47
CA SER A 115 29.59 -7.13 11.48
C SER A 115 30.37 -8.45 11.69
N LEU A 116 31.67 -8.36 11.96
CA LEU A 116 32.58 -9.48 12.23
C LEU A 116 33.43 -9.17 13.47
N LYS A 117 33.75 -10.19 14.25
CA LYS A 117 34.70 -10.05 15.35
C LYS A 117 36.10 -9.86 14.78
N GLU A 118 36.92 -9.06 15.47
CA GLU A 118 38.33 -8.82 15.09
C GLU A 118 39.10 -10.12 14.86
N ALA A 119 38.91 -11.11 15.72
CA ALA A 119 39.55 -12.43 15.59
C ALA A 119 39.22 -13.13 14.26
N ASP A 120 37.98 -13.02 13.78
CA ASP A 120 37.54 -13.65 12.53
C ASP A 120 38.13 -12.93 11.30
N VAL A 121 38.21 -11.60 11.36
CA VAL A 121 38.86 -10.77 10.33
C VAL A 121 40.36 -11.09 10.28
N LEU A 122 41.03 -11.13 11.44
CA LEU A 122 42.45 -11.44 11.54
C LEU A 122 42.76 -12.85 11.02
N LYS A 123 41.92 -13.83 11.35
CA LYS A 123 42.03 -15.20 10.83
C LYS A 123 42.00 -15.21 9.30
N LYS A 124 41.08 -14.47 8.68
CA LYS A 124 41.00 -14.33 7.22
C LYS A 124 42.28 -13.70 6.64
N LEU A 125 42.77 -12.60 7.22
CA LEU A 125 43.99 -11.91 6.76
C LEU A 125 45.27 -12.73 6.93
N LYS A 126 45.30 -13.66 7.90
CA LYS A 126 46.43 -14.58 8.15
C LYS A 126 46.40 -15.86 7.31
N THR A 127 45.40 -16.03 6.44
CA THR A 127 45.36 -17.18 5.54
C THR A 127 46.58 -17.18 4.62
N LYS A 128 47.31 -18.29 4.57
CA LYS A 128 48.53 -18.44 3.76
C LYS A 128 48.17 -18.74 2.31
N ASP A 129 49.07 -18.38 1.40
CA ASP A 129 49.06 -18.75 -0.02
C ASP A 129 47.83 -18.29 -0.83
N LEU A 130 47.10 -17.30 -0.33
CA LEU A 130 46.00 -16.66 -1.07
C LEU A 130 46.43 -15.31 -1.63
N PHE A 131 46.02 -15.02 -2.86
CA PHE A 131 46.20 -13.70 -3.47
C PHE A 131 45.38 -12.62 -2.76
N GLN A 132 44.10 -12.93 -2.50
CA GLN A 132 43.15 -12.04 -1.83
C GLN A 132 42.15 -12.83 -0.98
N VAL A 133 41.50 -12.15 -0.03
CA VAL A 133 40.42 -12.71 0.78
C VAL A 133 39.19 -11.80 0.81
N GLU A 134 38.01 -12.41 0.85
CA GLU A 134 36.73 -11.73 1.09
C GLU A 134 36.21 -11.95 2.52
N PHE A 135 35.38 -11.02 2.99
CA PHE A 135 34.81 -11.04 4.34
C PHE A 135 33.40 -11.65 4.40
N GLY A 136 33.00 -12.43 3.40
CA GLY A 136 31.69 -13.10 3.37
C GLY A 136 30.52 -12.10 3.33
N LYS A 137 29.36 -12.47 3.90
CA LYS A 137 28.17 -11.60 3.92
C LYS A 137 28.44 -10.23 4.54
N ALA A 138 29.27 -10.16 5.58
CA ALA A 138 29.59 -8.91 6.26
C ALA A 138 30.49 -7.97 5.44
N GLY A 139 31.22 -8.49 4.45
CA GLY A 139 32.01 -7.69 3.51
C GLY A 139 31.29 -7.36 2.21
N LYS A 140 30.05 -7.82 2.04
CA LYS A 140 29.22 -7.56 0.85
C LYS A 140 28.14 -6.55 1.19
N ASN A 141 27.58 -5.90 0.18
CA ASN A 141 26.50 -4.92 0.33
C ASN A 141 26.83 -3.75 1.27
N LEU A 142 28.10 -3.32 1.32
CA LEU A 142 28.52 -2.17 2.11
C LEU A 142 27.98 -0.88 1.49
N SER A 143 27.49 0.05 2.32
CA SER A 143 27.07 1.37 1.85
C SER A 143 28.26 2.22 1.43
N ALA A 144 28.01 3.26 0.63
CA ALA A 144 29.03 4.26 0.30
C ALA A 144 29.64 4.90 1.57
N GLU A 145 28.82 5.16 2.58
CA GLU A 145 29.29 5.74 3.86
C GLU A 145 30.27 4.80 4.59
N VAL A 146 29.99 3.50 4.64
CA VAL A 146 30.88 2.52 5.27
C VAL A 146 32.19 2.40 4.47
N LYS A 147 32.09 2.37 3.14
CA LYS A 147 33.25 2.37 2.24
C LYS A 147 34.14 3.59 2.48
N ASP A 148 33.56 4.79 2.48
CA ASP A 148 34.30 6.04 2.64
C ASP A 148 34.95 6.13 4.03
N LYS A 149 34.28 5.65 5.09
CA LYS A 149 34.86 5.54 6.44
C LYS A 149 36.06 4.60 6.49
N ILE A 150 36.01 3.45 5.81
CA ILE A 150 37.15 2.52 5.75
C ILE A 150 38.30 3.11 4.91
N GLU A 151 38.00 3.76 3.79
CA GLU A 151 39.03 4.42 2.96
C GLU A 151 39.74 5.56 3.70
N ALA A 152 39.03 6.29 4.56
CA ALA A 152 39.60 7.36 5.39
C ALA A 152 40.66 6.86 6.39
N GLU A 153 40.65 5.58 6.75
CA GLU A 153 41.64 4.94 7.64
C GLU A 153 42.98 4.64 6.91
N LYS A 154 43.02 4.83 5.58
CA LYS A 154 44.23 4.72 4.73
C LYS A 154 44.96 3.39 4.89
N LEU A 155 44.20 2.29 4.93
CA LEU A 155 44.74 0.93 5.03
C LEU A 155 45.16 0.40 3.64
N PRO A 156 46.42 0.02 3.43
CA PRO A 156 46.88 -0.51 2.14
C PRO A 156 46.29 -1.90 1.85
N GLY A 157 46.08 -2.20 0.56
CA GLY A 157 45.65 -3.51 0.09
C GLY A 157 44.16 -3.83 0.25
N LEU A 158 43.32 -2.85 0.60
CA LEU A 158 41.86 -2.99 0.57
C LEU A 158 41.32 -2.61 -0.80
N ILE A 159 40.46 -3.45 -1.37
CA ILE A 159 39.80 -3.25 -2.66
C ILE A 159 38.30 -3.25 -2.45
N PHE A 160 37.63 -2.21 -2.95
CA PHE A 160 36.17 -2.16 -3.02
C PHE A 160 35.71 -2.35 -4.45
N THR A 161 34.90 -3.38 -4.67
CA THR A 161 34.22 -3.60 -5.95
C THR A 161 32.81 -3.04 -5.84
N LYS A 162 32.50 -2.00 -6.62
CA LYS A 162 31.14 -1.44 -6.73
C LYS A 162 30.24 -2.46 -7.41
N GLN A 163 29.03 -2.62 -6.89
CA GLN A 163 27.98 -3.48 -7.45
C GLN A 163 26.63 -2.77 -7.29
N ALA A 164 25.68 -3.09 -8.17
CA ALA A 164 24.29 -2.69 -7.97
C ALA A 164 23.60 -3.57 -6.93
N GLN A 165 22.97 -2.95 -5.93
CA GLN A 165 22.08 -3.61 -4.99
C GLN A 165 20.67 -3.08 -5.13
N ARG A 166 19.68 -3.99 -5.12
CA ARG A 166 18.27 -3.61 -5.10
C ARG A 166 17.86 -3.11 -3.72
N PHE A 167 17.32 -1.90 -3.64
CA PHE A 167 16.93 -1.24 -2.41
C PHE A 167 15.42 -0.96 -2.37
N TYR A 168 14.79 -1.33 -1.25
CA TYR A 168 13.36 -1.14 -0.98
C TYR A 168 13.19 -0.17 0.22
N PRO A 169 13.11 1.15 -0.01
CA PRO A 169 13.14 2.15 1.06
C PRO A 169 12.00 2.03 2.09
N ASN A 170 10.87 1.46 1.70
CA ASN A 170 9.67 1.42 2.55
C ASN A 170 9.61 0.18 3.46
N GLY A 171 10.62 -0.71 3.42
CA GLY A 171 10.62 -1.93 4.23
C GLY A 171 9.45 -2.85 3.87
N VAL A 172 8.62 -3.19 4.85
CA VAL A 172 7.40 -4.00 4.66
C VAL A 172 6.30 -3.12 4.06
N PHE A 173 6.17 -3.17 2.74
CA PHE A 173 5.25 -2.33 1.97
C PHE A 173 4.89 -3.03 0.67
N ALA A 174 3.63 -3.46 0.53
CA ALA A 174 3.12 -4.17 -0.64
C ALA A 174 4.06 -5.32 -1.09
N SER A 175 4.68 -6.02 -0.14
CA SER A 175 5.87 -6.84 -0.39
C SER A 175 5.67 -7.94 -1.42
N HIS A 176 4.51 -8.62 -1.42
CA HIS A 176 4.17 -9.65 -2.40
C HIS A 176 3.79 -9.09 -3.78
N LEU A 177 3.21 -7.88 -3.83
CA LEU A 177 2.92 -7.17 -5.08
C LEU A 177 4.22 -6.75 -5.75
N VAL A 178 5.07 -6.02 -5.02
CA VAL A 178 6.36 -5.52 -5.53
C VAL A 178 7.30 -6.69 -5.80
N GLY A 179 7.35 -7.64 -4.86
CA GLY A 179 8.26 -8.76 -4.86
C GLY A 179 9.68 -8.37 -4.47
N TYR A 180 10.63 -9.22 -4.85
CA TYR A 180 12.04 -8.95 -4.66
C TYR A 180 12.86 -9.42 -5.85
N ALA A 181 14.01 -8.77 -6.06
CA ALA A 181 15.07 -9.21 -6.95
C ALA A 181 16.28 -9.68 -6.14
N GLN A 182 17.00 -10.64 -6.70
CA GLN A 182 18.17 -11.25 -6.08
C GLN A 182 19.30 -11.37 -7.10
N GLN A 183 20.52 -11.12 -6.64
CA GLN A 183 21.72 -11.38 -7.42
C GLN A 183 21.89 -12.89 -7.64
N GLU A 184 22.07 -13.27 -8.91
CA GLU A 184 22.42 -14.64 -9.32
C GLU A 184 23.63 -14.59 -10.25
N GLU A 185 24.56 -15.52 -10.03
CA GLU A 185 25.73 -15.67 -10.87
C GLU A 185 25.34 -16.42 -12.15
N GLY A 186 25.50 -15.76 -13.31
CA GLY A 186 25.27 -16.39 -14.59
C GLY A 186 26.34 -17.44 -14.92
N LYS A 187 26.04 -18.30 -15.90
CA LYS A 187 27.02 -19.29 -16.42
C LYS A 187 28.29 -18.65 -17.01
N ASP A 188 28.21 -17.36 -17.33
CA ASP A 188 29.26 -16.48 -17.80
C ASP A 188 30.13 -15.90 -16.66
N GLY A 189 29.84 -16.25 -15.40
CA GLY A 189 30.50 -15.67 -14.21
C GLY A 189 30.04 -14.24 -13.90
N VAL A 190 29.01 -13.73 -14.59
CA VAL A 190 28.50 -12.37 -14.41
C VAL A 190 27.30 -12.41 -13.47
N THR A 191 27.42 -11.73 -12.34
CA THR A 191 26.31 -11.54 -11.40
C THR A 191 25.26 -10.61 -11.99
N LYS A 192 24.02 -11.08 -12.08
CA LYS A 192 22.87 -10.29 -12.59
C LYS A 192 21.78 -10.25 -11.54
N LEU A 193 21.12 -9.11 -11.44
CA LEU A 193 19.96 -8.94 -10.56
C LEU A 193 18.71 -9.47 -11.28
N ILE A 194 18.09 -10.52 -10.73
CA ILE A 194 16.93 -11.21 -11.32
C ILE A 194 15.75 -11.09 -10.36
N GLY A 195 14.62 -10.61 -10.86
CA GLY A 195 13.35 -10.58 -10.15
C GLY A 195 12.78 -11.98 -9.88
N LYS A 196 12.35 -12.22 -8.64
CA LYS A 196 11.93 -13.55 -8.14
C LYS A 196 10.46 -13.62 -7.74
N MET A 197 9.83 -12.50 -7.46
CA MET A 197 8.41 -12.42 -7.08
C MET A 197 7.77 -11.15 -7.63
N GLY A 198 6.43 -11.10 -7.67
CA GLY A 198 5.67 -9.87 -7.93
C GLY A 198 6.04 -9.16 -9.23
N ILE A 199 5.98 -7.82 -9.21
CA ILE A 199 6.39 -6.95 -10.32
C ILE A 199 7.84 -7.19 -10.73
N GLU A 200 8.74 -7.40 -9.76
CA GLU A 200 10.14 -7.70 -10.04
C GLU A 200 10.28 -8.92 -10.97
N LYS A 201 9.52 -10.00 -10.74
CA LYS A 201 9.49 -11.20 -11.59
C LYS A 201 8.76 -10.97 -12.90
N ALA A 202 7.52 -10.45 -12.84
CA ALA A 202 6.66 -10.29 -14.00
C ALA A 202 7.29 -9.39 -15.08
N TYR A 203 7.98 -8.34 -14.64
CA TYR A 203 8.59 -7.35 -15.52
C TYR A 203 10.12 -7.44 -15.55
N ASN A 204 10.70 -8.59 -15.20
CA ASN A 204 12.15 -8.73 -15.11
C ASN A 204 12.87 -8.32 -16.41
N SER A 205 12.33 -8.66 -17.58
CA SER A 205 12.93 -8.30 -18.87
C SER A 205 12.94 -6.80 -19.16
N ILE A 206 11.93 -6.07 -18.69
CA ILE A 206 11.77 -4.62 -18.89
C ILE A 206 12.61 -3.85 -17.87
N LEU A 207 12.63 -4.34 -16.63
CA LEU A 207 13.43 -3.78 -15.55
C LEU A 207 14.92 -4.04 -15.73
N THR A 208 15.34 -5.15 -16.37
CA THR A 208 16.76 -5.44 -16.59
C THR A 208 17.34 -4.58 -17.71
N GLY A 209 18.31 -3.73 -17.36
CA GLY A 209 19.10 -2.96 -18.33
C GLY A 209 20.08 -3.83 -19.14
N LYS A 210 20.65 -3.23 -20.19
CA LYS A 210 21.70 -3.83 -21.02
C LYS A 210 23.04 -3.21 -20.67
N ASN A 211 23.93 -4.00 -20.10
CA ASN A 211 25.28 -3.54 -19.76
C ASN A 211 26.03 -3.04 -21.00
N GLY A 212 26.75 -1.94 -20.81
CA GLY A 212 27.69 -1.42 -21.77
C GLY A 212 29.05 -2.12 -21.65
N LYS A 213 29.97 -1.76 -22.53
CA LYS A 213 31.33 -2.29 -22.55
C LYS A 213 32.32 -1.20 -22.94
N ILE A 214 33.47 -1.20 -22.28
CA ILE A 214 34.63 -0.43 -22.73
C ILE A 214 35.71 -1.42 -23.15
N ASN A 215 36.10 -1.36 -24.42
CA ASN A 215 37.25 -2.08 -24.93
C ASN A 215 38.46 -1.15 -24.91
N TYR A 216 39.56 -1.61 -24.30
CA TYR A 216 40.81 -0.87 -24.20
C TYR A 216 42.00 -1.83 -24.36
N ASP A 217 43.10 -1.35 -24.93
CA ASP A 217 44.32 -2.15 -24.95
C ASP A 217 45.06 -1.99 -23.61
N ALA A 218 45.44 -3.12 -23.03
CA ALA A 218 46.21 -3.17 -21.81
C ALA A 218 47.51 -3.97 -22.00
N ASP A 219 48.53 -3.63 -21.22
CA ASP A 219 49.75 -4.43 -21.14
C ASP A 219 49.52 -5.76 -20.40
N LYS A 220 50.58 -6.58 -20.30
CA LYS A 220 50.55 -7.88 -19.59
C LYS A 220 50.28 -7.77 -18.08
N TYR A 221 50.34 -6.56 -17.53
CA TYR A 221 50.09 -6.24 -16.12
C TYR A 221 48.72 -5.56 -15.92
N GLY A 222 47.96 -5.30 -16.99
CA GLY A 222 46.62 -4.71 -16.96
C GLY A 222 46.58 -3.18 -17.05
N TYR A 223 47.71 -2.50 -17.29
CA TYR A 223 47.74 -1.04 -17.46
C TYR A 223 47.24 -0.63 -18.84
N ILE A 224 46.32 0.34 -18.86
CA ILE A 224 45.76 0.90 -20.10
C ILE A 224 46.88 1.59 -20.89
N LEU A 225 47.03 1.22 -22.16
CA LEU A 225 48.05 1.81 -23.04
C LEU A 225 47.66 3.26 -23.42
N PRO A 226 48.60 4.23 -23.33
CA PRO A 226 48.37 5.60 -23.78
C PRO A 226 47.98 5.65 -25.27
N ASN A 227 47.05 6.54 -25.66
CA ASN A 227 46.53 6.74 -27.03
C ASN A 227 45.68 5.59 -27.62
N THR A 228 45.05 4.77 -26.79
CA THR A 228 44.08 3.75 -27.24
C THR A 228 42.76 4.37 -27.72
N LYS A 229 42.26 3.93 -28.88
CA LYS A 229 40.91 4.26 -29.34
C LYS A 229 39.92 3.37 -28.59
N SER A 230 39.46 3.82 -27.42
CA SER A 230 38.48 3.08 -26.64
C SER A 230 37.13 3.05 -27.37
N ALA A 231 36.65 1.86 -27.71
CA ALA A 231 35.27 1.68 -28.16
C ALA A 231 34.39 1.56 -26.92
N VAL A 232 33.56 2.59 -26.67
CA VAL A 232 32.63 2.65 -25.55
C VAL A 232 31.22 2.36 -26.05
N GLU A 233 30.71 1.19 -25.72
CA GLU A 233 29.29 0.90 -25.77
C GLU A 233 28.67 1.36 -24.45
N LYS A 234 27.79 2.38 -24.50
CA LYS A 234 27.10 2.87 -23.30
C LYS A 234 26.14 1.81 -22.77
N ALA A 235 26.06 1.70 -21.44
CA ALA A 235 25.01 0.94 -20.80
C ALA A 235 23.64 1.58 -21.09
N GLN A 236 22.61 0.74 -21.20
CA GLN A 236 21.22 1.15 -21.32
C GLN A 236 20.48 0.70 -20.07
N ASP A 237 19.97 1.65 -19.30
CA ASP A 237 19.26 1.34 -18.06
C ASP A 237 17.92 0.65 -18.37
N GLY A 238 17.46 -0.18 -17.43
CA GLY A 238 16.12 -0.77 -17.52
C GLY A 238 15.03 0.29 -17.46
N SER A 239 13.85 -0.04 -17.98
CA SER A 239 12.72 0.90 -17.95
C SER A 239 12.13 1.00 -16.55
N ASP A 240 11.75 2.20 -16.15
CA ASP A 240 11.05 2.46 -14.90
C ASP A 240 9.58 2.04 -15.00
N ILE A 241 9.05 1.49 -13.91
CA ILE A 241 7.65 1.06 -13.81
C ILE A 241 6.97 1.92 -12.77
N TYR A 242 5.92 2.62 -13.18
CA TYR A 242 5.00 3.31 -12.29
C TYR A 242 3.85 2.37 -11.99
N LEU A 243 3.58 2.19 -10.70
CA LEU A 243 2.45 1.43 -10.22
C LEU A 243 1.21 2.34 -10.10
N THR A 244 0.06 1.72 -9.92
CA THR A 244 -1.20 2.41 -9.54
C THR A 244 -1.28 2.66 -8.04
N LEU A 245 -0.34 2.09 -7.26
CA LEU A 245 -0.32 2.25 -5.80
C LEU A 245 -0.20 3.73 -5.43
N ASP A 246 -1.04 4.17 -4.49
CA ASP A 246 -0.82 5.43 -3.77
C ASP A 246 -0.08 5.12 -2.48
N LYS A 247 1.13 5.67 -2.34
CA LYS A 247 1.96 5.37 -1.18
C LYS A 247 1.28 5.66 0.15
N LYS A 248 0.47 6.73 0.26
CA LYS A 248 -0.20 7.06 1.52
C LYS A 248 -1.34 6.09 1.84
N ILE A 249 -2.15 5.73 0.84
CA ILE A 249 -3.22 4.74 1.03
C ILE A 249 -2.62 3.37 1.40
N GLN A 250 -1.52 2.98 0.74
CA GLN A 250 -0.80 1.75 1.08
C GLN A 250 -0.23 1.81 2.50
N THR A 251 0.34 2.93 2.96
CA THR A 251 0.80 3.08 4.35
C THR A 251 -0.34 2.94 5.35
N PHE A 252 -1.49 3.59 5.11
CA PHE A 252 -2.67 3.41 5.98
C PHE A 252 -3.07 1.93 6.07
N LEU A 253 -3.01 1.21 4.95
CA LEU A 253 -3.29 -0.21 4.90
C LEU A 253 -2.27 -1.04 5.69
N GLU A 254 -0.97 -0.83 5.49
CA GLU A 254 0.09 -1.59 6.18
C GLU A 254 0.04 -1.39 7.70
N ASP A 255 -0.09 -0.13 8.16
CA ASP A 255 -0.14 0.19 9.59
C ASP A 255 -1.37 -0.44 10.27
N THR A 256 -2.51 -0.37 9.59
CA THR A 256 -3.75 -0.96 10.11
C THR A 256 -3.66 -2.49 10.13
N LEU A 257 -3.16 -3.13 9.07
CA LEU A 257 -2.98 -4.58 9.04
C LEU A 257 -2.00 -5.04 10.12
N ASN A 258 -0.89 -4.33 10.35
CA ASN A 258 0.05 -4.66 11.44
C ASN A 258 -0.62 -4.60 12.81
N THR A 259 -1.42 -3.57 13.06
CA THR A 259 -2.12 -3.39 14.34
C THR A 259 -3.13 -4.51 14.59
N VAL A 260 -3.90 -4.86 13.56
CA VAL A 260 -4.94 -5.89 13.64
C VAL A 260 -4.32 -7.30 13.70
N ASP A 261 -3.25 -7.55 12.96
CA ASP A 261 -2.52 -8.83 12.97
C ASP A 261 -1.91 -9.11 14.35
N ALA A 262 -1.30 -8.09 14.98
CA ALA A 262 -0.77 -8.21 16.34
C ALA A 262 -1.87 -8.49 17.38
N LYS A 263 -3.08 -7.94 17.18
CA LYS A 263 -4.21 -8.11 18.11
C LYS A 263 -4.90 -9.46 17.97
N TYR A 264 -5.19 -9.86 16.73
CA TYR A 264 -6.03 -11.03 16.44
C TYR A 264 -5.26 -12.26 15.97
N ASN A 265 -3.96 -12.13 15.64
CA ASN A 265 -3.09 -13.22 15.17
C ASN A 265 -3.80 -14.21 14.22
N PRO A 266 -4.41 -13.73 13.11
CA PRO A 266 -5.15 -14.57 12.18
C PRO A 266 -4.22 -15.52 11.44
N LYS A 267 -4.76 -16.61 10.89
CA LYS A 267 -3.98 -17.52 10.02
C LYS A 267 -3.49 -16.81 8.76
N ASN A 268 -4.36 -15.99 8.16
CA ASN A 268 -3.99 -15.03 7.14
C ASN A 268 -4.99 -13.88 7.11
N MET A 269 -4.56 -12.77 6.50
CA MET A 269 -5.39 -11.59 6.26
C MET A 269 -5.01 -11.01 4.91
N MET A 270 -6.00 -10.54 4.14
CA MET A 270 -5.78 -9.88 2.86
C MET A 270 -6.65 -8.64 2.79
N ALA A 271 -6.12 -7.58 2.18
CA ALA A 271 -6.89 -6.39 1.95
C ALA A 271 -6.42 -5.64 0.71
N VAL A 272 -7.38 -5.15 -0.07
CA VAL A 272 -7.15 -4.44 -1.31
C VAL A 272 -8.09 -3.25 -1.40
N VAL A 273 -7.56 -2.10 -1.80
CA VAL A 273 -8.29 -0.86 -2.10
C VAL A 273 -8.14 -0.59 -3.59
N MET A 274 -9.26 -0.37 -4.27
CA MET A 274 -9.33 -0.20 -5.72
C MET A 274 -10.20 1.01 -6.07
N ASN A 275 -9.79 1.76 -7.10
CA ASN A 275 -10.66 2.71 -7.78
C ASN A 275 -11.58 1.93 -8.74
N PRO A 276 -12.90 1.87 -8.49
CA PRO A 276 -13.80 1.07 -9.31
C PRO A 276 -14.03 1.65 -10.71
N LYS A 277 -13.81 2.97 -10.90
CA LYS A 277 -14.05 3.66 -12.18
C LYS A 277 -12.97 3.33 -13.20
N THR A 278 -11.75 3.07 -12.73
CA THR A 278 -10.59 2.76 -13.57
C THR A 278 -10.18 1.29 -13.51
N GLY A 279 -10.33 0.63 -12.36
CA GLY A 279 -9.74 -0.68 -12.07
C GLY A 279 -8.35 -0.59 -11.43
N GLU A 280 -7.89 0.61 -11.06
CA GLU A 280 -6.59 0.81 -10.43
C GLU A 280 -6.55 0.26 -9.01
N ILE A 281 -5.58 -0.60 -8.72
CA ILE A 281 -5.29 -1.03 -7.37
C ILE A 281 -4.48 0.06 -6.66
N LEU A 282 -5.11 0.77 -5.72
CA LEU A 282 -4.49 1.88 -5.00
C LEU A 282 -3.69 1.39 -3.78
N ALA A 283 -4.11 0.27 -3.19
CA ALA A 283 -3.35 -0.42 -2.15
C ALA A 283 -3.67 -1.92 -2.15
N MET A 284 -2.68 -2.75 -1.85
CA MET A 284 -2.83 -4.19 -1.72
C MET A 284 -1.79 -4.73 -0.73
N SER A 285 -2.23 -5.52 0.25
CA SER A 285 -1.33 -6.18 1.21
C SER A 285 -1.99 -7.40 1.84
N GLN A 286 -1.16 -8.20 2.51
CA GLN A 286 -1.56 -9.42 3.19
C GLN A 286 -0.77 -9.64 4.48
N ARG A 287 -1.25 -10.54 5.35
CA ARG A 287 -0.49 -11.12 6.46
C ARG A 287 -0.61 -12.65 6.40
N ASP A 288 0.45 -13.41 6.65
CA ASP A 288 1.84 -12.99 6.90
C ASP A 288 2.46 -12.21 5.71
N THR A 289 3.45 -11.36 6.03
CA THR A 289 4.21 -10.56 5.05
C THR A 289 5.72 -10.72 5.26
N PHE A 290 6.53 -10.13 4.38
CA PHE A 290 7.99 -10.18 4.48
C PHE A 290 8.62 -8.82 4.17
N ASN A 291 9.87 -8.64 4.62
CA ASN A 291 10.69 -7.51 4.21
C ASN A 291 11.47 -7.88 2.93
N PRO A 292 11.28 -7.19 1.79
CA PRO A 292 11.93 -7.54 0.52
C PRO A 292 13.46 -7.32 0.51
N THR A 293 13.99 -6.49 1.41
CA THR A 293 15.43 -6.27 1.54
C THR A 293 16.10 -7.42 2.31
N THR A 294 15.55 -7.80 3.47
CA THR A 294 16.15 -8.83 4.35
C THR A 294 15.64 -10.24 4.06
N LYS A 295 14.49 -10.37 3.38
CA LYS A 295 13.71 -11.59 3.14
C LYS A 295 13.16 -12.22 4.42
N GLU A 296 13.23 -11.51 5.53
CA GLU A 296 12.64 -11.93 6.80
C GLU A 296 11.11 -12.01 6.65
N GLY A 297 10.53 -13.13 7.06
CA GLY A 297 9.10 -13.43 6.92
C GLY A 297 8.73 -14.22 5.66
N LEU A 298 9.58 -14.25 4.62
CA LEU A 298 9.23 -14.84 3.31
C LEU A 298 8.94 -16.35 3.38
N SER A 299 9.56 -17.07 4.31
CA SER A 299 9.34 -18.52 4.48
C SER A 299 7.98 -18.87 5.07
N LYS A 300 7.25 -17.91 5.65
CA LYS A 300 5.93 -18.15 6.23
C LYS A 300 4.86 -18.22 5.15
N GLU A 301 4.89 -17.27 4.22
CA GLU A 301 3.97 -17.22 3.10
C GLU A 301 4.67 -16.65 1.86
N TRP A 302 4.81 -17.48 0.83
CA TRP A 302 5.45 -17.12 -0.43
C TRP A 302 4.43 -16.68 -1.47
N ALA A 303 3.19 -17.15 -1.38
CA ALA A 303 2.16 -16.83 -2.35
C ALA A 303 1.64 -15.41 -2.16
N ASN A 304 1.38 -14.73 -3.27
CA ASN A 304 0.63 -13.48 -3.28
C ASN A 304 -0.86 -13.80 -3.15
N LEU A 305 -1.35 -13.94 -1.92
CA LEU A 305 -2.67 -14.48 -1.60
C LEU A 305 -3.82 -13.78 -2.36
N PRO A 306 -3.88 -12.43 -2.48
CA PRO A 306 -4.93 -11.76 -3.25
C PRO A 306 -5.03 -12.19 -4.72
N VAL A 307 -3.94 -12.69 -5.32
CA VAL A 307 -3.81 -12.98 -6.76
C VAL A 307 -3.70 -14.48 -7.04
N GLU A 308 -2.88 -15.19 -6.27
CA GLU A 308 -2.45 -16.57 -6.53
C GLU A 308 -3.31 -17.61 -5.81
N THR A 309 -4.27 -17.20 -4.97
CA THR A 309 -5.11 -18.12 -4.20
C THR A 309 -6.61 -17.94 -4.45
N THR A 310 -7.36 -18.97 -4.08
CA THR A 310 -8.82 -19.02 -4.20
C THR A 310 -9.43 -19.50 -2.90
N TYR A 311 -10.62 -19.01 -2.59
CA TYR A 311 -11.37 -19.37 -1.39
C TYR A 311 -12.87 -19.34 -1.67
N GLU A 312 -13.67 -19.93 -0.79
CA GLU A 312 -15.13 -19.78 -0.80
C GLU A 312 -15.48 -18.37 -0.29
N PRO A 313 -16.06 -17.48 -1.11
CA PRO A 313 -16.26 -16.07 -0.74
C PRO A 313 -17.36 -15.85 0.31
N GLY A 314 -18.18 -16.88 0.56
CA GLY A 314 -19.33 -16.80 1.47
C GLY A 314 -20.29 -15.69 1.08
N SER A 315 -20.92 -15.08 2.09
CA SER A 315 -22.01 -14.12 1.87
C SER A 315 -21.63 -12.85 1.09
N VAL A 316 -20.36 -12.57 0.79
CA VAL A 316 -20.00 -11.47 -0.13
C VAL A 316 -20.47 -11.77 -1.55
N MET A 317 -20.56 -13.05 -1.96
CA MET A 317 -21.14 -13.45 -3.26
C MET A 317 -22.58 -12.97 -3.45
N LYS A 318 -23.33 -12.78 -2.35
CA LYS A 318 -24.71 -12.28 -2.39
C LYS A 318 -24.85 -10.90 -3.03
N ILE A 319 -23.78 -10.10 -3.08
CA ILE A 319 -23.77 -8.84 -3.84
C ILE A 319 -24.14 -9.12 -5.31
N PHE A 320 -23.47 -10.11 -5.93
CA PHE A 320 -23.66 -10.45 -7.34
C PHE A 320 -24.96 -11.22 -7.56
N SER A 321 -25.33 -12.10 -6.63
CA SER A 321 -26.63 -12.78 -6.66
C SER A 321 -27.80 -11.81 -6.56
N LEU A 322 -27.70 -10.79 -5.72
CA LEU A 322 -28.72 -9.74 -5.58
C LEU A 322 -28.81 -8.91 -6.85
N ALA A 323 -27.66 -8.47 -7.37
CA ALA A 323 -27.58 -7.71 -8.61
C ALA A 323 -28.22 -8.49 -9.77
N SER A 324 -27.93 -9.78 -9.89
CA SER A 324 -28.52 -10.66 -10.92
C SER A 324 -30.05 -10.77 -10.76
N ALA A 325 -30.54 -10.90 -9.53
CA ALA A 325 -31.98 -11.00 -9.26
C ALA A 325 -32.73 -9.69 -9.56
N ILE A 326 -32.09 -8.54 -9.28
CA ILE A 326 -32.61 -7.22 -9.63
C ILE A 326 -32.63 -7.05 -11.15
N ASP A 327 -31.53 -7.39 -11.84
CA ASP A 327 -31.41 -7.24 -13.30
C ASP A 327 -32.44 -8.08 -14.06
N LEU A 328 -32.74 -9.28 -13.55
CA LEU A 328 -33.77 -10.16 -14.08
C LEU A 328 -35.20 -9.74 -13.69
N GLY A 329 -35.37 -8.70 -12.86
CA GLY A 329 -36.68 -8.20 -12.43
C GLY A 329 -37.41 -9.12 -11.45
N VAL A 330 -36.72 -10.07 -10.81
CA VAL A 330 -37.32 -11.05 -9.89
C VAL A 330 -37.16 -10.69 -8.41
N TYR A 331 -36.44 -9.60 -8.11
CA TYR A 331 -36.30 -9.06 -6.76
C TYR A 331 -37.39 -8.01 -6.46
N ASN A 332 -38.23 -8.30 -5.46
CA ASN A 332 -39.15 -7.31 -4.88
C ASN A 332 -38.78 -7.10 -3.40
N PRO A 333 -38.24 -5.93 -3.00
CA PRO A 333 -37.74 -5.70 -1.64
C PRO A 333 -38.84 -5.81 -0.58
N ASN A 334 -40.10 -5.51 -0.93
CA ASN A 334 -41.23 -5.49 -0.01
C ASN A 334 -42.01 -6.81 0.03
N ALA A 335 -41.70 -7.75 -0.87
CA ALA A 335 -42.34 -9.06 -0.85
C ALA A 335 -41.86 -9.86 0.36
N TYR A 336 -42.79 -10.57 1.00
CA TYR A 336 -42.52 -11.40 2.16
C TYR A 336 -42.09 -12.81 1.76
N TYR A 337 -41.22 -13.41 2.56
CA TYR A 337 -40.87 -14.81 2.48
C TYR A 337 -40.70 -15.42 3.88
N GLN A 338 -40.93 -16.73 3.99
CA GLN A 338 -40.63 -17.47 5.21
C GLN A 338 -39.12 -17.73 5.31
N SER A 339 -38.49 -17.18 6.36
CA SER A 339 -37.08 -17.40 6.70
C SER A 339 -36.87 -18.67 7.54
N GLY A 340 -35.60 -19.03 7.79
CA GLY A 340 -35.23 -20.18 8.62
C GLY A 340 -34.49 -21.25 7.83
N THR A 341 -35.22 -22.19 7.24
CA THR A 341 -34.63 -23.33 6.52
C THR A 341 -35.23 -23.51 5.13
N TYR A 342 -34.38 -23.85 4.15
CA TYR A 342 -34.75 -24.18 2.77
C TYR A 342 -34.16 -25.54 2.39
N ASN A 343 -34.99 -26.51 2.01
CA ASN A 343 -34.53 -27.87 1.72
C ASN A 343 -34.23 -28.07 0.23
N VAL A 344 -33.04 -28.59 -0.06
CA VAL A 344 -32.63 -29.06 -1.40
C VAL A 344 -32.61 -30.58 -1.38
N GLY A 345 -33.74 -31.21 -1.73
CA GLY A 345 -33.93 -32.63 -1.44
C GLY A 345 -33.86 -32.87 0.07
N ASN A 346 -32.94 -33.72 0.51
CA ASN A 346 -32.72 -34.04 1.93
C ASN A 346 -31.65 -33.17 2.61
N ILE A 347 -31.08 -32.19 1.90
CA ILE A 347 -30.01 -31.33 2.43
C ILE A 347 -30.62 -29.98 2.84
N PRO A 348 -30.61 -29.62 4.12
CA PRO A 348 -31.14 -28.33 4.57
C PRO A 348 -30.13 -27.20 4.39
N ILE A 349 -30.60 -26.06 3.89
CA ILE A 349 -29.90 -24.78 3.89
C ILE A 349 -30.49 -23.93 5.00
N HIS A 350 -29.65 -23.51 5.94
CA HIS A 350 -30.07 -22.74 7.10
C HIS A 350 -29.67 -21.26 6.99
N ASP A 351 -30.53 -20.39 7.50
CA ASP A 351 -30.12 -19.06 7.93
C ASP A 351 -29.15 -19.14 9.12
N HIS A 352 -28.29 -18.13 9.26
CA HIS A 352 -27.14 -18.16 10.17
C HIS A 352 -27.52 -18.23 11.66
N ASN A 353 -28.78 -18.00 12.01
CA ASN A 353 -29.32 -18.16 13.36
C ASN A 353 -29.76 -19.61 13.65
N ALA A 354 -28.90 -20.57 13.30
CA ALA A 354 -29.15 -22.01 13.45
C ALA A 354 -30.45 -22.50 12.77
N GLY A 355 -30.86 -21.84 11.68
CA GLY A 355 -32.05 -22.22 10.90
C GLY A 355 -33.40 -21.89 11.56
N VAL A 356 -33.42 -21.23 12.72
CA VAL A 356 -34.65 -20.77 13.40
C VAL A 356 -35.40 -19.76 12.53
N GLY A 357 -34.66 -18.89 11.83
CA GLY A 357 -35.21 -17.79 11.05
C GLY A 357 -35.80 -16.68 11.93
N TRP A 358 -36.50 -15.76 11.29
CA TRP A 358 -37.12 -14.57 11.87
C TRP A 358 -38.62 -14.49 11.52
N GLY A 359 -39.23 -15.63 11.17
CA GLY A 359 -40.61 -15.69 10.68
C GLY A 359 -40.76 -15.22 9.24
N SER A 360 -41.91 -14.62 8.94
CA SER A 360 -42.19 -14.01 7.63
C SER A 360 -41.63 -12.59 7.59
N ILE A 361 -40.57 -12.39 6.82
CA ILE A 361 -39.87 -11.11 6.69
C ILE A 361 -39.78 -10.69 5.23
N THR A 362 -39.48 -9.42 4.97
CA THR A 362 -39.34 -8.90 3.61
C THR A 362 -38.01 -9.35 2.97
N TYR A 363 -37.93 -9.40 1.64
CA TYR A 363 -36.65 -9.67 0.97
C TYR A 363 -35.58 -8.60 1.26
N ARG A 364 -35.95 -7.34 1.49
CA ARG A 364 -35.03 -6.31 1.97
C ARG A 364 -34.42 -6.70 3.32
N GLU A 365 -35.26 -7.04 4.29
CA GLU A 365 -34.79 -7.52 5.59
C GLU A 365 -33.93 -8.79 5.44
N GLY A 366 -34.28 -9.68 4.51
CA GLY A 366 -33.49 -10.85 4.16
C GLY A 366 -32.08 -10.50 3.66
N VAL A 367 -31.93 -9.44 2.86
CA VAL A 367 -30.62 -8.93 2.41
C VAL A 367 -29.84 -8.32 3.58
N GLU A 368 -30.47 -7.49 4.40
CA GLU A 368 -29.89 -6.84 5.59
C GLU A 368 -29.33 -7.87 6.58
N ARG A 369 -30.14 -8.90 6.87
CA ARG A 369 -29.79 -10.03 7.74
C ARG A 369 -28.88 -11.06 7.08
N SER A 370 -28.58 -10.93 5.79
CA SER A 370 -27.77 -11.92 5.06
C SER A 370 -28.39 -13.33 5.07
N SER A 371 -29.71 -13.45 4.92
CA SER A 371 -30.43 -14.74 4.90
C SER A 371 -29.95 -15.63 3.74
N ASN A 372 -29.57 -16.87 4.01
CA ASN A 372 -29.27 -17.86 2.96
C ASN A 372 -30.56 -18.30 2.27
N VAL A 373 -31.67 -18.41 3.04
CA VAL A 373 -32.98 -18.82 2.53
C VAL A 373 -33.54 -17.82 1.52
N ALA A 374 -33.40 -16.51 1.77
CA ALA A 374 -33.78 -15.48 0.80
C ALA A 374 -33.11 -15.71 -0.55
N PHE A 375 -31.79 -15.89 -0.55
CA PHE A 375 -31.01 -16.03 -1.78
C PHE A 375 -31.23 -17.38 -2.46
N ALA A 376 -31.51 -18.47 -1.72
CA ALA A 376 -31.94 -19.74 -2.28
C ALA A 376 -33.29 -19.61 -3.00
N LYS A 377 -34.24 -18.86 -2.44
CA LYS A 377 -35.54 -18.56 -3.08
C LYS A 377 -35.37 -17.65 -4.30
N LEU A 378 -34.49 -16.65 -4.23
CA LEU A 378 -34.15 -15.80 -5.39
C LEU A 378 -33.50 -16.62 -6.52
N LEU A 379 -32.64 -17.59 -6.21
CA LEU A 379 -32.10 -18.50 -7.22
C LEU A 379 -33.21 -19.27 -7.93
N ALA A 380 -34.18 -19.80 -7.17
CA ALA A 380 -35.32 -20.50 -7.75
C ALA A 380 -36.14 -19.59 -8.68
N ALA A 381 -36.28 -18.29 -8.34
CA ALA A 381 -36.96 -17.31 -9.17
C ALA A 381 -36.15 -16.89 -10.42
N MET A 382 -34.82 -16.75 -10.30
CA MET A 382 -33.92 -16.42 -11.42
C MET A 382 -33.80 -17.57 -12.43
N GLY A 383 -33.79 -18.81 -11.93
CA GLY A 383 -33.39 -19.99 -12.70
C GLY A 383 -31.87 -20.22 -12.65
N PRO A 384 -31.40 -21.44 -12.30
CA PRO A 384 -29.97 -21.74 -12.16
C PRO A 384 -29.11 -21.42 -13.39
N ASP A 385 -29.58 -21.73 -14.60
CA ASP A 385 -28.78 -21.53 -15.82
C ASP A 385 -28.55 -20.04 -16.13
N LYS A 386 -29.57 -19.20 -15.88
CA LYS A 386 -29.45 -17.75 -15.99
C LYS A 386 -28.46 -17.22 -14.96
N PHE A 387 -28.56 -17.67 -13.71
CA PHE A 387 -27.62 -17.25 -12.67
C PHE A 387 -26.17 -17.67 -12.99
N LYS A 388 -25.95 -18.87 -13.52
CA LYS A 388 -24.63 -19.31 -14.01
C LYS A 388 -24.08 -18.38 -15.09
N THR A 389 -24.94 -17.93 -16.01
CA THR A 389 -24.57 -16.95 -17.05
C THR A 389 -24.15 -15.62 -16.42
N TYR A 390 -24.87 -15.11 -15.42
CA TYR A 390 -24.44 -13.91 -14.69
C TYR A 390 -23.09 -14.10 -14.00
N LEU A 391 -22.85 -15.24 -13.34
CA LEU A 391 -21.54 -15.52 -12.72
C LEU A 391 -20.39 -15.45 -13.73
N GLN A 392 -20.61 -15.99 -14.93
CA GLN A 392 -19.65 -15.91 -16.04
C GLN A 392 -19.48 -14.48 -16.55
N ASN A 393 -20.56 -13.72 -16.68
CA ASN A 393 -20.53 -12.32 -17.11
C ASN A 393 -19.84 -11.40 -16.09
N PHE A 394 -19.90 -11.73 -14.79
CA PHE A 394 -19.11 -11.08 -13.73
C PHE A 394 -17.63 -11.52 -13.73
N GLY A 395 -17.25 -12.50 -14.56
CA GLY A 395 -15.87 -12.97 -14.70
C GLY A 395 -15.45 -14.06 -13.71
N PHE A 396 -16.38 -14.63 -12.93
CA PHE A 396 -16.03 -15.70 -12.00
C PHE A 396 -15.67 -17.01 -12.74
N GLY A 397 -14.68 -17.72 -12.21
CA GLY A 397 -14.10 -18.90 -12.86
C GLY A 397 -13.06 -18.58 -13.95
N GLN A 398 -12.75 -17.29 -14.19
CA GLN A 398 -11.80 -16.83 -15.20
C GLN A 398 -10.74 -15.90 -14.60
N LYS A 399 -9.51 -15.94 -15.14
CA LYS A 399 -8.47 -14.98 -14.75
C LYS A 399 -8.91 -13.55 -15.11
N THR A 400 -8.69 -12.59 -14.22
CA THR A 400 -8.97 -11.17 -14.48
C THR A 400 -7.96 -10.55 -15.44
N GLY A 401 -6.75 -11.13 -15.50
CA GLY A 401 -5.65 -10.59 -16.29
C GLY A 401 -4.95 -9.44 -15.58
N ILE A 402 -4.92 -9.42 -14.25
CA ILE A 402 -4.11 -8.48 -13.48
C ILE A 402 -2.63 -8.58 -13.89
N ASP A 403 -1.88 -7.48 -13.79
CA ASP A 403 -0.49 -7.39 -14.25
C ASP A 403 0.52 -8.10 -13.32
N LEU A 404 0.11 -9.21 -12.69
CA LEU A 404 0.89 -9.99 -11.74
C LEU A 404 0.93 -11.46 -12.18
N PRO A 405 2.01 -12.19 -11.86
CA PRO A 405 2.18 -13.56 -12.31
C PRO A 405 1.25 -14.51 -11.54
N ASP A 406 1.12 -15.74 -12.05
CA ASP A 406 0.57 -16.88 -11.30
C ASP A 406 -0.90 -16.71 -10.82
N GLU A 407 -1.67 -15.83 -11.47
CA GLU A 407 -3.07 -15.56 -11.12
C GLU A 407 -3.95 -16.82 -11.12
N ALA A 408 -4.72 -17.01 -10.04
CA ALA A 408 -5.68 -18.09 -9.89
C ALA A 408 -7.07 -17.72 -10.42
N SER A 409 -7.74 -18.69 -11.07
CA SER A 409 -9.02 -18.48 -11.75
C SER A 409 -10.25 -18.91 -10.94
N GLY A 410 -10.10 -19.55 -9.78
CA GLY A 410 -11.24 -20.14 -9.07
C GLY A 410 -11.93 -21.27 -9.84
N LYS A 411 -13.01 -21.81 -9.26
CA LYS A 411 -13.86 -22.82 -9.89
C LYS A 411 -15.31 -22.67 -9.41
N ILE A 412 -16.22 -22.47 -10.36
CA ILE A 412 -17.67 -22.52 -10.12
C ILE A 412 -18.10 -23.99 -10.10
N LEU A 413 -18.53 -24.49 -8.95
CA LEU A 413 -19.19 -25.80 -8.85
C LEU A 413 -20.69 -25.63 -9.08
N TYR A 414 -21.23 -26.33 -10.07
CA TYR A 414 -22.60 -26.12 -10.54
C TYR A 414 -23.27 -27.38 -11.12
N ASP A 415 -22.69 -28.55 -10.91
CA ASP A 415 -23.09 -29.81 -11.53
C ASP A 415 -24.26 -30.46 -10.78
N HIS A 416 -24.36 -30.20 -9.47
CA HIS A 416 -25.43 -30.70 -8.61
C HIS A 416 -26.35 -29.59 -8.11
N LYS A 417 -27.64 -29.87 -7.92
CA LYS A 417 -28.64 -28.90 -7.41
C LYS A 417 -28.20 -28.21 -6.11
N ILE A 418 -27.55 -28.95 -5.21
CA ILE A 418 -27.04 -28.39 -3.97
C ILE A 418 -25.94 -27.35 -4.23
N GLU A 419 -25.03 -27.61 -5.18
CA GLU A 419 -23.95 -26.69 -5.55
C GLU A 419 -24.50 -25.41 -6.19
N GLN A 420 -25.56 -25.53 -7.00
CA GLN A 420 -26.26 -24.39 -7.58
C GLN A 420 -26.80 -23.47 -6.47
N VAL A 421 -27.43 -24.06 -5.45
CA VAL A 421 -27.99 -23.35 -4.30
C VAL A 421 -26.89 -22.81 -3.39
N THR A 422 -25.82 -23.54 -3.11
CA THR A 422 -24.74 -23.05 -2.23
C THR A 422 -23.94 -21.92 -2.87
N THR A 423 -23.78 -21.97 -4.20
CA THR A 423 -23.06 -20.93 -4.95
C THR A 423 -23.73 -19.56 -4.84
N VAL A 424 -25.06 -19.49 -4.75
CA VAL A 424 -25.78 -18.19 -4.65
C VAL A 424 -25.44 -17.40 -3.38
N PHE A 425 -24.93 -18.09 -2.35
CA PHE A 425 -24.41 -17.48 -1.12
C PHE A 425 -22.92 -17.76 -0.89
N GLY A 426 -22.21 -18.15 -1.95
CA GLY A 426 -20.74 -18.22 -1.98
C GLY A 426 -20.10 -19.42 -1.31
N GLN A 427 -20.82 -20.55 -1.19
CA GLN A 427 -20.31 -21.80 -0.64
C GLN A 427 -20.21 -22.90 -1.71
N GLY A 428 -19.21 -23.76 -1.60
CA GLY A 428 -18.86 -24.83 -2.56
C GLY A 428 -18.12 -24.35 -3.81
N THR A 429 -18.27 -23.08 -4.18
CA THR A 429 -17.57 -22.44 -5.30
C THR A 429 -16.39 -21.62 -4.79
N THR A 430 -15.24 -21.68 -5.47
CA THR A 430 -14.06 -20.87 -5.14
C THR A 430 -13.83 -19.74 -6.13
N VAL A 431 -13.37 -18.60 -5.62
CA VAL A 431 -13.01 -17.40 -6.39
C VAL A 431 -11.71 -16.81 -5.87
N SER A 432 -11.03 -16.00 -6.67
CA SER A 432 -9.92 -15.15 -6.20
C SER A 432 -10.42 -13.79 -5.70
N MET A 433 -9.63 -13.11 -4.87
CA MET A 433 -9.97 -11.75 -4.41
C MET A 433 -10.04 -10.77 -5.58
N MET A 434 -9.22 -10.95 -6.63
CA MET A 434 -9.26 -10.12 -7.84
C MET A 434 -10.56 -10.27 -8.61
N GLN A 435 -11.13 -11.48 -8.72
CA GLN A 435 -12.43 -11.68 -9.37
C GLN A 435 -13.56 -10.96 -8.63
N MET A 436 -13.54 -11.03 -7.29
CA MET A 436 -14.51 -10.35 -6.45
C MET A 436 -14.44 -8.83 -6.64
N LEU A 437 -13.23 -8.27 -6.69
CA LEU A 437 -13.03 -6.83 -6.96
C LEU A 437 -13.45 -6.46 -8.38
N GLN A 438 -13.06 -7.23 -9.39
CA GLN A 438 -13.50 -7.02 -10.77
C GLN A 438 -15.02 -6.95 -10.86
N GLY A 439 -15.74 -7.94 -10.31
CA GLY A 439 -17.20 -7.92 -10.29
C GLY A 439 -17.74 -6.69 -9.56
N ALA A 440 -17.13 -6.29 -8.44
CA ALA A 440 -17.54 -5.13 -7.65
C ALA A 440 -17.47 -3.81 -8.45
N THR A 441 -16.58 -3.70 -9.44
CA THR A 441 -16.53 -2.53 -10.34
C THR A 441 -17.85 -2.34 -11.10
N ALA A 442 -18.52 -3.42 -11.53
CA ALA A 442 -19.82 -3.32 -12.18
C ALA A 442 -20.90 -2.80 -11.23
N ILE A 443 -20.84 -3.16 -9.95
CA ILE A 443 -21.77 -2.64 -8.93
C ILE A 443 -21.49 -1.16 -8.65
N ALA A 444 -20.21 -0.79 -8.56
CA ALA A 444 -19.77 0.55 -8.22
C ALA A 444 -19.86 1.56 -9.39
N SER A 445 -19.64 1.11 -10.63
CA SER A 445 -19.52 1.96 -11.84
C SER A 445 -20.67 1.73 -12.84
N ASP A 446 -21.90 1.75 -12.33
CA ASP A 446 -23.13 1.75 -13.13
C ASP A 446 -23.22 0.63 -14.18
N GLY A 447 -22.86 -0.58 -13.75
CA GLY A 447 -22.88 -1.80 -14.55
C GLY A 447 -21.60 -2.06 -15.33
N LYS A 448 -20.69 -1.09 -15.46
CA LYS A 448 -19.46 -1.23 -16.26
C LYS A 448 -18.38 -1.95 -15.45
N MET A 449 -18.01 -3.14 -15.91
CA MET A 449 -16.95 -3.94 -15.30
C MET A 449 -15.58 -3.49 -15.83
N LYS A 450 -14.60 -3.34 -14.93
CA LYS A 450 -13.22 -2.91 -15.22
C LYS A 450 -12.22 -3.99 -14.82
N ARG A 451 -11.17 -4.16 -15.63
CA ARG A 451 -10.03 -5.03 -15.30
C ARG A 451 -9.21 -4.43 -14.15
N PRO A 452 -8.96 -5.15 -13.06
CA PRO A 452 -7.97 -4.75 -12.06
C PRO A 452 -6.56 -4.68 -12.64
N TYR A 453 -5.82 -3.62 -12.36
CA TYR A 453 -4.43 -3.45 -12.83
C TYR A 453 -3.56 -2.72 -11.80
N VAL A 454 -2.25 -3.01 -11.83
CA VAL A 454 -1.26 -2.48 -10.88
C VAL A 454 -0.15 -1.65 -11.55
N VAL A 455 0.04 -1.77 -12.87
CA VAL A 455 1.04 -0.98 -13.61
C VAL A 455 0.34 0.16 -14.34
N SER A 456 0.63 1.41 -13.96
CA SER A 456 0.06 2.61 -14.57
C SER A 456 0.78 3.02 -15.86
N LYS A 457 2.13 3.01 -15.83
CA LYS A 457 2.95 3.26 -17.03
C LYS A 457 4.36 2.70 -16.90
N ILE A 458 5.01 2.52 -18.06
CA ILE A 458 6.41 2.11 -18.19
C ILE A 458 7.15 3.22 -18.94
N VAL A 459 8.27 3.67 -18.41
CA VAL A 459 9.07 4.78 -18.97
C VAL A 459 10.47 4.29 -19.28
N ASN A 460 10.91 4.40 -20.53
CA ASN A 460 12.28 4.11 -20.92
C ASN A 460 13.17 5.34 -20.67
N PRO A 461 14.08 5.33 -19.68
CA PRO A 461 14.90 6.49 -19.35
C PRO A 461 15.92 6.85 -20.45
N ASN A 462 16.23 5.90 -21.35
CA ASN A 462 17.21 6.11 -22.41
C ASN A 462 16.62 6.85 -23.62
N THR A 463 15.32 6.68 -23.90
CA THR A 463 14.63 7.27 -25.07
C THR A 463 13.57 8.30 -24.69
N GLY A 464 13.08 8.29 -23.45
CA GLY A 464 11.91 9.06 -23.01
C GLY A 464 10.57 8.45 -23.44
N GLU A 465 10.56 7.29 -24.11
CA GLU A 465 9.34 6.61 -24.53
C GLU A 465 8.52 6.17 -23.30
N THR A 466 7.22 6.43 -23.36
CA THR A 466 6.27 6.08 -22.28
C THR A 466 5.15 5.22 -22.83
N ILE A 467 4.91 4.07 -22.18
CA ILE A 467 3.79 3.17 -22.45
C ILE A 467 2.82 3.28 -21.27
N GLU A 468 1.63 3.85 -21.50
CA GLU A 468 0.60 4.00 -20.46
C GLU A 468 -0.43 2.88 -20.53
N THR A 469 -0.81 2.34 -19.37
CA THR A 469 -1.93 1.43 -19.23
C THR A 469 -3.22 2.23 -19.18
N LYS A 470 -4.17 1.88 -20.05
CA LYS A 470 -5.51 2.51 -20.06
C LYS A 470 -6.53 1.62 -19.34
N PRO A 471 -7.48 2.21 -18.58
CA PRO A 471 -8.61 1.48 -18.02
C PRO A 471 -9.32 0.62 -19.05
N THR A 472 -9.38 -0.69 -18.81
CA THR A 472 -9.97 -1.65 -19.75
C THR A 472 -11.34 -2.10 -19.26
N ALA A 473 -12.37 -1.92 -20.08
CA ALA A 473 -13.69 -2.48 -19.79
C ALA A 473 -13.70 -3.98 -20.10
N THR A 474 -14.17 -4.79 -19.17
CA THR A 474 -14.23 -6.27 -19.30
C THR A 474 -15.63 -6.80 -19.53
N GLY A 475 -16.65 -5.95 -19.39
CA GLY A 475 -18.03 -6.30 -19.68
C GLY A 475 -19.03 -5.33 -19.05
N GLN A 476 -20.31 -5.63 -19.25
CA GLN A 476 -21.41 -4.95 -18.59
C GLN A 476 -22.45 -6.00 -18.13
N PRO A 477 -22.20 -6.69 -16.99
CA PRO A 477 -23.05 -7.80 -16.56
C PRO A 477 -24.46 -7.37 -16.12
N ILE A 478 -24.65 -6.10 -15.77
CA ILE A 478 -25.93 -5.56 -15.28
C ILE A 478 -26.17 -4.15 -15.82
N SER A 479 -27.42 -3.69 -15.74
CA SER A 479 -27.77 -2.30 -16.08
C SER A 479 -27.29 -1.29 -15.02
N ALA A 480 -27.21 -0.01 -15.40
CA ALA A 480 -26.92 1.09 -14.47
C ALA A 480 -27.98 1.22 -13.36
N ALA A 481 -29.25 1.01 -13.70
CA ALA A 481 -30.36 1.04 -12.74
C ALA A 481 -30.23 -0.09 -11.71
N THR A 482 -29.88 -1.30 -12.19
CA THR A 482 -29.59 -2.47 -11.34
C THR A 482 -28.43 -2.20 -10.39
N ALA A 483 -27.33 -1.64 -10.90
CA ALA A 483 -26.16 -1.32 -10.10
C ALA A 483 -26.53 -0.33 -8.97
N LYS A 484 -27.27 0.74 -9.31
CA LYS A 484 -27.76 1.72 -8.34
C LYS A 484 -28.66 1.09 -7.27
N GLN A 485 -29.67 0.31 -7.66
CA GLN A 485 -30.57 -0.36 -6.73
C GLN A 485 -29.81 -1.36 -5.84
N THR A 486 -28.81 -2.05 -6.39
CA THR A 486 -27.95 -2.95 -5.60
C THR A 486 -27.17 -2.16 -4.55
N ARG A 487 -26.58 -1.01 -4.91
CA ARG A 487 -25.88 -0.13 -3.93
C ARG A 487 -26.83 0.37 -2.84
N GLU A 488 -28.07 0.70 -3.17
CA GLU A 488 -29.09 1.13 -2.20
C GLU A 488 -29.42 0.01 -1.19
N GLU A 489 -29.66 -1.22 -1.66
CA GLU A 489 -29.93 -2.35 -0.76
C GLU A 489 -28.68 -2.74 0.06
N LEU A 490 -27.48 -2.58 -0.50
CA LEU A 490 -26.21 -2.76 0.25
C LEU A 490 -25.93 -1.65 1.25
N ARG A 491 -26.42 -0.44 1.03
CA ARG A 491 -26.41 0.64 2.02
C ARG A 491 -27.32 0.30 3.20
N ASN A 492 -28.48 -0.30 2.93
CA ASN A 492 -29.41 -0.76 3.98
C ASN A 492 -28.78 -1.85 4.88
N VAL A 493 -27.85 -2.67 4.37
CA VAL A 493 -27.09 -3.62 5.20
C VAL A 493 -26.29 -2.91 6.31
N ILE A 494 -25.87 -1.66 6.07
CA ILE A 494 -25.10 -0.85 7.02
C ILE A 494 -26.02 -0.01 7.90
N THR A 495 -27.03 0.63 7.31
CA THR A 495 -27.88 1.63 7.99
C THR A 495 -29.16 1.07 8.60
N GLY A 496 -29.63 -0.10 8.14
CA GLY A 496 -30.88 -0.72 8.59
C GLY A 496 -30.80 -1.26 10.02
N ASP A 497 -31.92 -1.25 10.73
CA ASP A 497 -31.99 -1.62 12.16
C ASP A 497 -31.58 -3.06 12.44
N VAL A 498 -31.68 -3.94 11.45
CA VAL A 498 -31.34 -5.37 11.57
C VAL A 498 -30.18 -5.76 10.66
N GLY A 499 -29.50 -4.76 10.09
CA GLY A 499 -28.37 -4.92 9.19
C GLY A 499 -27.16 -5.57 9.85
N THR A 500 -26.57 -6.54 9.15
CA THR A 500 -25.34 -7.22 9.58
C THR A 500 -24.09 -6.37 9.46
N GLY A 501 -24.16 -5.23 8.75
CA GLY A 501 -23.02 -4.38 8.42
C GLY A 501 -22.84 -3.14 9.30
N LYS A 502 -23.62 -2.96 10.37
CA LYS A 502 -23.55 -1.75 11.23
C LYS A 502 -22.16 -1.38 11.73
N LEU A 503 -21.30 -2.38 11.99
CA LEU A 503 -19.91 -2.18 12.44
C LEU A 503 -19.03 -1.45 11.41
N TYR A 504 -19.46 -1.37 10.15
CA TYR A 504 -18.75 -0.76 9.03
C TYR A 504 -19.26 0.64 8.67
N ALA A 505 -20.18 1.20 9.49
CA ALA A 505 -20.57 2.59 9.35
C ALA A 505 -19.36 3.51 9.63
N ILE A 506 -19.14 4.48 8.74
CA ILE A 506 -18.10 5.48 8.89
C ILE A 506 -18.78 6.84 8.99
N GLU A 507 -18.57 7.52 10.10
CA GLU A 507 -19.08 8.88 10.32
C GLU A 507 -18.68 9.81 9.16
N GLY A 508 -19.66 10.53 8.62
CA GLY A 508 -19.47 11.38 7.45
C GLY A 508 -19.49 10.67 6.10
N TYR A 509 -19.57 9.34 6.00
CA TYR A 509 -19.57 8.67 4.70
C TYR A 509 -20.69 7.64 4.60
N ASP A 510 -21.49 7.73 3.54
CA ASP A 510 -22.42 6.67 3.17
C ASP A 510 -21.63 5.47 2.63
N ILE A 511 -21.74 4.32 3.30
CA ILE A 511 -21.10 3.07 2.91
C ILE A 511 -22.15 2.12 2.38
N ALA A 512 -21.88 1.49 1.23
CA ALA A 512 -22.60 0.33 0.75
C ALA A 512 -21.68 -0.88 0.82
N GLY A 513 -22.14 -2.00 1.40
CA GLY A 513 -21.27 -3.17 1.49
C GLY A 513 -21.96 -4.41 2.02
N LYS A 514 -21.19 -5.51 2.05
CA LYS A 514 -21.68 -6.80 2.51
C LYS A 514 -20.64 -7.52 3.35
N THR A 515 -21.10 -7.98 4.52
CA THR A 515 -20.37 -8.91 5.38
C THR A 515 -20.37 -10.32 4.81
N GLY A 516 -19.25 -11.02 5.02
CA GLY A 516 -19.06 -12.41 4.67
C GLY A 516 -18.58 -13.22 5.86
N THR A 517 -19.20 -14.39 6.05
CA THR A 517 -18.72 -15.45 6.92
C THR A 517 -18.74 -16.72 6.09
N SER A 518 -17.56 -17.25 5.79
CA SER A 518 -17.38 -18.43 4.95
C SER A 518 -16.84 -19.59 5.76
N GLN A 519 -17.46 -20.76 5.63
CA GLN A 519 -16.97 -21.98 6.28
C GLN A 519 -15.73 -22.50 5.56
N ILE A 520 -14.81 -23.08 6.33
CA ILE A 520 -13.56 -23.63 5.77
C ILE A 520 -13.72 -25.14 5.61
N PRO A 521 -13.49 -25.71 4.40
CA PRO A 521 -13.51 -27.16 4.20
C PRO A 521 -12.57 -27.87 5.18
N ASN A 522 -13.01 -28.97 5.76
CA ASN A 522 -12.19 -29.74 6.70
C ASN A 522 -11.05 -30.44 5.95
N PRO A 523 -9.76 -30.11 6.22
CA PRO A 523 -8.65 -30.72 5.50
C PRO A 523 -8.46 -32.22 5.82
N LYS A 524 -9.10 -32.74 6.88
CA LYS A 524 -8.94 -34.11 7.37
C LYS A 524 -10.11 -35.03 7.04
N GLY A 525 -11.09 -34.59 6.25
CA GLY A 525 -12.27 -35.41 5.92
C GLY A 525 -13.35 -34.64 5.16
N GLY A 526 -14.57 -35.17 5.14
CA GLY A 526 -15.71 -34.48 4.53
C GLY A 526 -16.23 -33.33 5.40
N GLY A 527 -16.96 -32.41 4.76
CA GLY A 527 -17.65 -31.30 5.42
C GLY A 527 -16.76 -30.10 5.75
N TYR A 528 -17.24 -29.27 6.67
CA TYR A 528 -16.62 -28.01 7.06
C TYR A 528 -16.06 -28.06 8.49
N MET A 529 -15.05 -27.24 8.76
CA MET A 529 -14.54 -27.04 10.12
C MET A 529 -15.62 -26.41 11.02
N THR A 530 -15.59 -26.77 12.31
CA THR A 530 -16.53 -26.29 13.33
C THR A 530 -15.81 -25.50 14.42
N GLY A 531 -16.50 -24.61 15.12
CA GLY A 531 -15.96 -23.80 16.23
C GLY A 531 -15.85 -22.32 15.88
N ASN A 532 -15.84 -21.47 16.90
CA ASN A 532 -16.09 -20.02 16.78
C ASN A 532 -15.12 -19.28 15.83
N ASN A 533 -13.88 -19.77 15.71
CA ASN A 533 -12.85 -19.12 14.92
C ASN A 533 -12.64 -19.77 13.54
N ASN A 534 -13.32 -20.88 13.22
CA ASN A 534 -13.01 -21.68 12.02
C ASN A 534 -13.73 -21.20 10.76
N TYR A 535 -13.56 -19.91 10.45
CA TYR A 535 -14.20 -19.23 9.33
C TYR A 535 -13.23 -18.25 8.64
N ILE A 536 -13.58 -17.87 7.41
CA ILE A 536 -13.05 -16.68 6.76
C ILE A 536 -14.08 -15.57 6.96
N PHE A 537 -13.72 -14.57 7.75
CA PHE A 537 -14.51 -13.35 7.93
C PHE A 537 -14.11 -12.34 6.88
N SER A 538 -15.07 -11.63 6.31
CA SER A 538 -14.76 -10.67 5.27
C SER A 538 -15.78 -9.55 5.18
N PHE A 539 -15.36 -8.45 4.55
CA PHE A 539 -16.25 -7.35 4.21
C PHE A 539 -15.79 -6.70 2.93
N MET A 540 -16.70 -6.60 1.97
CA MET A 540 -16.53 -5.80 0.77
C MET A 540 -17.42 -4.58 0.89
N GLY A 541 -16.81 -3.40 0.85
CA GLY A 541 -17.51 -2.13 0.95
C GLY A 541 -17.05 -1.15 -0.10
N MET A 542 -17.93 -0.23 -0.44
CA MET A 542 -17.69 0.83 -1.40
C MET A 542 -18.23 2.16 -0.88
N ALA A 543 -17.51 3.23 -1.18
CA ALA A 543 -17.80 4.54 -0.63
C ALA A 543 -17.42 5.67 -1.61
N PRO A 544 -18.22 6.76 -1.67
CA PRO A 544 -19.56 6.90 -1.11
C PRO A 544 -20.57 5.93 -1.77
N ALA A 545 -21.65 5.54 -1.09
CA ALA A 545 -22.59 4.53 -1.60
C ALA A 545 -23.25 4.89 -2.95
N ASN A 546 -23.54 6.18 -3.18
CA ASN A 546 -24.27 6.62 -4.38
C ASN A 546 -23.39 6.68 -5.63
N ASP A 547 -22.16 7.18 -5.48
CA ASP A 547 -21.13 7.28 -6.53
C ASP A 547 -19.78 6.84 -5.93
N PRO A 548 -19.51 5.52 -5.88
CA PRO A 548 -18.33 5.01 -5.22
C PRO A 548 -17.03 5.42 -5.93
N GLU A 549 -16.13 6.02 -5.16
CA GLU A 549 -14.77 6.37 -5.59
C GLU A 549 -13.76 5.31 -5.15
N LEU A 550 -14.08 4.56 -4.10
CA LEU A 550 -13.26 3.47 -3.59
C LEU A 550 -14.11 2.21 -3.37
N VAL A 551 -13.56 1.07 -3.75
CA VAL A 551 -13.99 -0.26 -3.31
C VAL A 551 -12.85 -0.85 -2.48
N MET A 552 -13.16 -1.36 -1.29
CA MET A 552 -12.20 -2.09 -0.47
C MET A 552 -12.76 -3.47 -0.13
N TYR A 553 -11.91 -4.47 -0.24
CA TYR A 553 -12.24 -5.83 0.16
C TYR A 553 -11.21 -6.34 1.18
N VAL A 554 -11.71 -6.76 2.34
CA VAL A 554 -10.90 -7.32 3.43
C VAL A 554 -11.36 -8.75 3.71
N THR A 555 -10.42 -9.66 3.88
CA THR A 555 -10.64 -11.02 4.36
C THR A 555 -9.69 -11.35 5.50
N MET A 556 -10.17 -12.10 6.48
CA MET A 556 -9.40 -12.53 7.64
C MET A 556 -9.77 -13.98 7.97
N GLN A 557 -8.81 -14.88 7.83
CA GLN A 557 -8.99 -16.30 8.10
C GLN A 557 -8.58 -16.62 9.53
N GLN A 558 -9.50 -17.24 10.27
CA GLN A 558 -9.25 -17.79 11.60
C GLN A 558 -8.57 -16.84 12.60
N PRO A 559 -9.14 -15.64 12.87
CA PRO A 559 -8.65 -14.78 13.94
C PRO A 559 -8.83 -15.41 15.33
N GLN A 560 -7.92 -15.09 16.24
CA GLN A 560 -8.04 -15.36 17.67
C GLN A 560 -8.95 -14.30 18.30
N LEU A 561 -10.20 -14.67 18.54
CA LEU A 561 -11.21 -13.81 19.15
C LEU A 561 -11.25 -14.03 20.67
N SER A 562 -11.41 -12.94 21.43
CA SER A 562 -11.50 -12.99 22.90
C SER A 562 -12.90 -12.62 23.39
N GLY A 563 -13.39 -13.30 24.43
CA GLY A 563 -14.69 -13.00 25.05
C GLY A 563 -15.87 -13.03 24.07
N SER A 564 -16.54 -11.88 23.93
CA SER A 564 -17.69 -11.68 23.03
C SER A 564 -17.34 -11.05 21.67
N GLU A 565 -16.05 -10.91 21.35
CA GLU A 565 -15.63 -10.37 20.06
C GLU A 565 -16.08 -11.26 18.89
N THR A 566 -16.43 -10.61 17.77
CA THR A 566 -16.85 -11.30 16.54
C THR A 566 -15.83 -11.08 15.44
N GLY A 567 -15.73 -12.00 14.49
CA GLY A 567 -14.85 -11.83 13.34
C GLY A 567 -15.21 -10.60 12.48
N GLY A 568 -16.49 -10.20 12.46
CA GLY A 568 -16.91 -8.94 11.82
C GLY A 568 -16.30 -7.70 12.49
N LYS A 569 -16.17 -7.71 13.82
CA LYS A 569 -15.47 -6.64 14.57
C LYS A 569 -13.99 -6.58 14.22
N ALA A 570 -13.32 -7.73 14.15
CA ALA A 570 -11.91 -7.79 13.77
C ALA A 570 -11.67 -7.23 12.34
N VAL A 571 -12.53 -7.58 11.39
CA VAL A 571 -12.46 -7.07 10.01
C VAL A 571 -12.80 -5.57 9.93
N SER A 572 -13.72 -5.06 10.75
CA SER A 572 -14.05 -3.62 10.74
C SER A 572 -12.93 -2.73 11.28
N GLU A 573 -12.07 -3.27 12.15
CA GLU A 573 -10.85 -2.60 12.61
C GLU A 573 -9.81 -2.43 11.48
N VAL A 574 -9.93 -3.18 10.38
CA VAL A 574 -9.16 -2.93 9.15
C VAL A 574 -9.90 -1.98 8.21
N PHE A 575 -11.16 -2.29 7.89
CA PHE A 575 -11.90 -1.55 6.86
C PHE A 575 -12.12 -0.08 7.22
N ASN A 576 -12.58 0.21 8.45
CA ASN A 576 -13.03 1.56 8.80
C ASN A 576 -11.87 2.58 8.78
N PRO A 577 -10.71 2.33 9.42
CA PRO A 577 -9.60 3.29 9.42
C PRO A 577 -9.04 3.53 8.02
N VAL A 578 -8.83 2.45 7.26
CA VAL A 578 -8.26 2.54 5.91
C VAL A 578 -9.20 3.27 4.97
N MET A 579 -10.49 2.91 4.93
CA MET A 579 -11.48 3.57 4.09
C MET A 579 -11.63 5.04 4.48
N LYS A 580 -11.81 5.36 5.78
CA LYS A 580 -11.98 6.74 6.26
C LYS A 580 -10.78 7.62 5.90
N ASN A 581 -9.57 7.17 6.20
CA ASN A 581 -8.36 7.94 5.94
C ASN A 581 -8.11 8.11 4.44
N SER A 582 -8.43 7.09 3.62
CA SER A 582 -8.30 7.18 2.16
C SER A 582 -9.28 8.18 1.56
N LEU A 583 -10.56 8.16 1.98
CA LEU A 583 -11.57 9.11 1.52
C LEU A 583 -11.20 10.55 1.90
N GLN A 584 -10.75 10.77 3.14
CA GLN A 584 -10.31 12.08 3.61
C GLN A 584 -9.09 12.58 2.84
N TYR A 585 -8.10 11.71 2.62
CA TYR A 585 -6.88 12.05 1.89
C TYR A 585 -7.16 12.41 0.43
N LEU A 586 -8.08 11.70 -0.22
CA LEU A 586 -8.52 11.99 -1.59
C LEU A 586 -9.48 13.19 -1.69
N ASN A 587 -9.79 13.84 -0.56
CA ASN A 587 -10.77 14.94 -0.46
C ASN A 587 -12.15 14.56 -1.03
N ILE A 588 -12.54 13.30 -0.89
CA ILE A 588 -13.86 12.82 -1.31
C ILE A 588 -14.88 13.37 -0.30
N LYS A 589 -15.95 13.98 -0.82
CA LYS A 589 -16.91 14.71 0.01
C LYS A 589 -17.59 13.77 1.01
N SER A 590 -17.53 14.16 2.29
CA SER A 590 -18.36 13.58 3.34
C SER A 590 -19.84 13.89 3.07
N ALA A 591 -20.70 12.90 3.24
CA ALA A 591 -22.16 13.02 3.18
C ALA A 591 -22.69 14.07 4.19
N ASP A 592 -21.94 14.33 5.27
CA ASP A 592 -22.24 15.37 6.28
C ASP A 592 -21.83 16.79 5.84
N THR A 593 -21.41 16.98 4.58
CA THR A 593 -21.68 18.26 3.92
C THR A 593 -23.16 18.35 3.54
N ALA A 594 -24.04 18.18 4.53
CA ALA A 594 -25.34 18.82 4.50
C ALA A 594 -25.06 20.28 4.13
N LYS A 595 -25.53 20.71 2.96
CA LYS A 595 -25.45 22.11 2.55
C LYS A 595 -26.08 22.90 3.69
N LEU A 596 -25.27 23.53 4.56
CA LEU A 596 -25.77 24.49 5.53
C LEU A 596 -26.66 25.44 4.74
N LYS A 597 -27.96 25.47 5.07
CA LYS A 597 -28.90 26.25 4.28
C LYS A 597 -28.44 27.70 4.35
N THR A 598 -28.11 28.27 3.19
CA THR A 598 -27.83 29.69 3.08
C THR A 598 -29.15 30.43 3.02
N MET A 599 -29.29 31.46 3.83
CA MET A 599 -30.45 32.34 3.86
C MET A 599 -29.98 33.80 3.84
N THR A 600 -30.91 34.72 3.60
CA THR A 600 -30.67 36.16 3.75
C THR A 600 -30.99 36.58 5.19
N MET A 601 -30.17 37.46 5.75
CA MET A 601 -30.38 37.99 7.08
C MET A 601 -31.56 38.97 7.11
N ASP A 602 -32.53 38.74 7.99
CA ASP A 602 -33.66 39.65 8.18
C ASP A 602 -33.27 40.82 9.11
N SER A 603 -34.01 41.93 9.02
CA SER A 603 -33.87 43.03 9.96
C SER A 603 -34.59 42.72 11.28
N VAL A 604 -33.84 42.73 12.37
CA VAL A 604 -34.34 42.64 13.75
C VAL A 604 -34.13 43.94 14.54
N THR A 605 -33.54 44.97 13.92
CA THR A 605 -33.46 46.33 14.47
C THR A 605 -34.84 46.87 14.83
N GLY A 606 -34.96 47.53 15.99
CA GLY A 606 -36.21 48.07 16.53
C GLY A 606 -37.05 47.08 17.34
N LYS A 607 -36.78 45.77 17.25
CA LYS A 607 -37.44 44.72 18.05
C LYS A 607 -36.83 44.63 19.45
N THR A 608 -37.55 43.99 20.37
CA THR A 608 -36.98 43.65 21.69
C THR A 608 -35.98 42.49 21.57
N PRO A 609 -34.97 42.39 22.46
CA PRO A 609 -34.04 41.25 22.48
C PRO A 609 -34.72 39.88 22.54
N ALA A 610 -35.85 39.77 23.25
CA ALA A 610 -36.59 38.52 23.38
C ALA A 610 -37.25 38.09 22.05
N GLU A 611 -37.86 39.05 21.33
CA GLU A 611 -38.47 38.81 20.02
C GLU A 611 -37.40 38.44 18.98
N ALA A 612 -36.30 39.20 18.93
CA ALA A 612 -35.19 38.95 18.02
C ALA A 612 -34.56 37.57 18.26
N LYS A 613 -34.33 37.18 19.53
CA LYS A 613 -33.84 35.84 19.87
C LYS A 613 -34.78 34.75 19.40
N LYS A 614 -36.10 34.90 19.61
CA LYS A 614 -37.10 33.92 19.20
C LYS A 614 -37.10 33.69 17.69
N GLU A 615 -37.07 34.78 16.92
CA GLU A 615 -37.09 34.74 15.45
C GLU A 615 -35.82 34.13 14.86
N LEU A 616 -34.66 34.51 15.38
CA LEU A 616 -33.37 34.01 14.89
C LEU A 616 -33.15 32.55 15.27
N THR A 617 -33.52 32.14 16.49
CA THR A 617 -33.46 30.73 16.91
C THR A 617 -34.44 29.86 16.12
N ALA A 618 -35.63 30.37 15.75
CA ALA A 618 -36.57 29.65 14.88
C ALA A 618 -35.98 29.39 13.48
N LYS A 619 -35.08 30.26 13.01
CA LYS A 619 -34.28 30.06 11.79
C LYS A 619 -32.97 29.29 12.02
N LYS A 620 -32.78 28.74 13.23
CA LYS A 620 -31.59 28.00 13.66
C LYS A 620 -30.29 28.81 13.56
N LEU A 621 -30.38 30.11 13.77
CA LEU A 621 -29.23 31.01 13.97
C LEU A 621 -28.95 31.13 15.47
N VAL A 622 -27.74 31.60 15.82
CA VAL A 622 -27.32 31.73 17.23
C VAL A 622 -27.29 33.22 17.62
N PRO A 623 -28.36 33.77 18.22
CA PRO A 623 -28.42 35.19 18.58
C PRO A 623 -27.62 35.48 19.86
N VAL A 624 -26.75 36.49 19.81
CA VAL A 624 -26.00 37.00 20.95
C VAL A 624 -26.33 38.48 21.13
N VAL A 625 -26.71 38.87 22.34
CA VAL A 625 -27.07 40.26 22.66
C VAL A 625 -25.95 40.92 23.43
N ILE A 626 -25.59 42.12 22.98
CA ILE A 626 -24.65 43.06 23.58
C ILE A 626 -25.46 44.22 24.15
N GLY A 627 -25.29 44.46 25.44
CA GLY A 627 -25.92 45.55 26.17
C GLY A 627 -27.19 45.17 26.93
N ASN A 628 -27.76 46.16 27.61
CA ASN A 628 -28.85 46.01 28.58
C ASN A 628 -30.14 46.77 28.20
N GLY A 629 -30.23 47.31 26.99
CA GLY A 629 -31.39 48.08 26.53
C GLY A 629 -32.61 47.27 26.11
N LYS A 630 -33.72 47.97 25.88
CA LYS A 630 -35.02 47.35 25.57
C LYS A 630 -35.21 47.09 24.08
N LYS A 631 -34.47 47.78 23.21
CA LYS A 631 -34.54 47.64 21.75
C LYS A 631 -33.18 47.36 21.11
N ILE A 632 -33.18 46.53 20.07
CA ILE A 632 -32.02 46.32 19.19
C ILE A 632 -31.80 47.56 18.32
N VAL A 633 -30.60 48.14 18.36
CA VAL A 633 -30.21 49.30 17.54
C VAL A 633 -29.32 48.93 16.37
N GLN A 634 -28.55 47.83 16.49
CA GLN A 634 -27.68 47.32 15.42
C GLN A 634 -27.64 45.80 15.42
N GLN A 635 -27.29 45.22 14.28
CA GLN A 635 -27.06 43.78 14.11
C GLN A 635 -25.88 43.53 13.18
N LEU A 636 -25.21 42.39 13.37
CA LEU A 636 -24.28 41.80 12.40
C LEU A 636 -24.55 40.29 12.29
N PRO A 637 -24.69 39.71 11.08
CA PRO A 637 -24.64 40.35 9.75
C PRO A 637 -25.74 41.39 9.50
N GLN A 638 -25.50 42.30 8.54
CA GLN A 638 -26.46 43.35 8.16
C GLN A 638 -27.67 42.75 7.43
N PRO A 639 -28.86 43.38 7.48
CA PRO A 639 -30.02 42.93 6.73
C PRO A 639 -29.71 42.79 5.23
N GLY A 640 -30.09 41.65 4.63
CA GLY A 640 -29.82 41.32 3.23
C GLY A 640 -28.51 40.56 2.97
N GLU A 641 -27.60 40.49 3.95
CA GLU A 641 -26.38 39.68 3.82
C GLU A 641 -26.68 38.17 3.86
N LYS A 642 -25.83 37.37 3.20
CA LYS A 642 -25.95 35.91 3.23
C LYS A 642 -25.43 35.36 4.54
N ILE A 643 -26.22 34.52 5.19
CA ILE A 643 -25.89 33.85 6.44
C ILE A 643 -26.16 32.34 6.34
N LEU A 644 -25.33 31.53 6.99
CA LEU A 644 -25.48 30.08 7.05
C LEU A 644 -26.19 29.66 8.33
N GLU A 645 -27.00 28.61 8.25
CA GLU A 645 -27.56 27.91 9.41
C GLU A 645 -26.47 27.64 10.48
N GLY A 646 -26.75 27.92 11.75
CA GLY A 646 -25.80 27.78 12.86
C GLY A 646 -24.81 28.94 13.05
N GLN A 647 -24.79 29.96 12.19
CA GLN A 647 -23.94 31.14 12.40
C GLN A 647 -24.47 32.07 13.52
N ARG A 648 -23.52 32.73 14.21
CA ARG A 648 -23.84 33.74 15.23
C ARG A 648 -24.26 35.06 14.61
N VAL A 649 -25.34 35.61 15.15
CA VAL A 649 -25.84 36.97 14.89
C VAL A 649 -25.60 37.80 16.15
N ILE A 650 -24.79 38.85 16.04
CA ILE A 650 -24.49 39.75 17.13
C ILE A 650 -25.48 40.91 17.07
N LEU A 651 -26.20 41.14 18.17
CA LEU A 651 -27.24 42.15 18.30
C LEU A 651 -26.82 43.17 19.36
N MET A 652 -26.83 44.45 19.03
CA MET A 652 -26.54 45.50 20.00
C MET A 652 -27.84 46.19 20.41
N THR A 653 -28.03 46.38 21.71
CA THR A 653 -29.15 47.13 22.29
C THR A 653 -28.82 48.60 22.51
N GLU A 654 -29.83 49.42 22.71
CA GLU A 654 -29.66 50.77 23.28
C GLU A 654 -29.05 50.71 24.70
N GLY A 655 -28.45 51.80 25.19
CA GLY A 655 -27.90 51.85 26.56
C GLY A 655 -26.46 51.32 26.66
N ASP A 656 -26.10 50.79 27.84
CA ASP A 656 -24.72 50.37 28.13
C ASP A 656 -24.38 49.10 27.36
N MET A 657 -23.21 49.08 26.69
CA MET A 657 -22.71 47.88 26.02
C MET A 657 -22.14 46.90 27.04
N THR A 658 -22.51 45.63 26.95
CA THR A 658 -21.98 44.57 27.83
C THR A 658 -21.26 43.51 27.01
N ILE A 659 -20.12 43.03 27.51
CA ILE A 659 -19.31 42.04 26.80
C ILE A 659 -19.91 40.63 26.96
N PRO A 660 -20.10 39.84 25.88
CA PRO A 660 -20.60 38.47 26.00
C PRO A 660 -19.51 37.51 26.52
N ASP A 661 -19.93 36.30 26.91
CA ASP A 661 -19.01 35.18 27.07
C ASP A 661 -18.64 34.63 25.68
N MET A 662 -17.40 34.88 25.28
CA MET A 662 -16.87 34.51 23.97
C MET A 662 -16.07 33.20 24.00
N ARG A 663 -16.03 32.45 25.11
CA ARG A 663 -15.34 31.16 25.15
C ARG A 663 -15.81 30.24 24.02
N ASP A 664 -14.86 29.56 23.38
CA ASP A 664 -15.07 28.69 22.21
C ASP A 664 -15.54 29.42 20.93
N TRP A 665 -15.60 30.74 20.90
CA TRP A 665 -15.98 31.45 19.67
C TRP A 665 -14.83 31.47 18.67
N ALA A 666 -15.16 31.43 17.39
CA ALA A 666 -14.18 31.63 16.32
C ALA A 666 -13.76 33.09 16.25
N LYS A 667 -12.51 33.34 15.81
CA LYS A 667 -11.97 34.70 15.62
C LYS A 667 -12.93 35.65 14.89
N ASN A 668 -13.61 35.19 13.84
CA ASN A 668 -14.53 36.04 13.07
C ASN A 668 -15.74 36.51 13.89
N ASP A 669 -16.27 35.69 14.80
CA ASP A 669 -17.38 36.10 15.65
C ASP A 669 -16.93 37.11 16.72
N VAL A 670 -15.70 36.99 17.20
CA VAL A 670 -15.08 37.99 18.10
C VAL A 670 -14.89 39.33 17.40
N LEU A 671 -14.47 39.32 16.14
CA LEU A 671 -14.29 40.53 15.36
C LEU A 671 -15.62 41.25 15.10
N LYS A 672 -16.73 40.52 14.90
CA LYS A 672 -18.07 41.12 14.81
C LYS A 672 -18.44 41.89 16.08
N VAL A 673 -18.07 41.39 17.26
CA VAL A 673 -18.30 42.08 18.54
C VAL A 673 -17.49 43.37 18.61
N SER A 674 -16.21 43.32 18.23
CA SER A 674 -15.34 44.51 18.17
C SER A 674 -15.88 45.55 17.18
N GLU A 675 -16.34 45.10 16.01
CA GLU A 675 -16.90 45.94 14.95
C GLU A 675 -18.21 46.62 15.37
N ILE A 676 -19.19 45.85 15.89
CA ILE A 676 -20.50 46.41 16.25
C ILE A 676 -20.43 47.32 17.48
N THR A 677 -19.49 47.09 18.39
CA THR A 677 -19.31 47.93 19.60
C THR A 677 -18.38 49.12 19.35
N GLY A 678 -17.60 49.11 18.27
CA GLY A 678 -16.56 50.10 18.03
C GLY A 678 -15.36 50.02 19.00
N VAL A 679 -15.30 49.00 19.87
CA VAL A 679 -14.23 48.81 20.85
C VAL A 679 -13.14 47.93 20.24
N PRO A 680 -11.88 48.40 20.09
CA PRO A 680 -10.81 47.62 19.48
C PRO A 680 -10.38 46.47 20.41
N PHE A 681 -10.37 45.25 19.88
CA PHE A 681 -9.90 44.07 20.62
C PHE A 681 -8.47 43.70 20.21
N ASP A 682 -7.60 43.49 21.20
CA ASP A 682 -6.26 42.95 20.98
C ASP A 682 -6.32 41.42 20.96
N VAL A 683 -6.33 40.84 19.76
CA VAL A 683 -6.52 39.41 19.54
C VAL A 683 -5.17 38.73 19.24
N THR A 684 -4.74 37.84 20.13
CA THR A 684 -3.48 37.09 20.02
C THR A 684 -3.73 35.60 19.77
N GLY A 685 -2.97 34.99 18.84
CA GLY A 685 -3.12 33.58 18.47
C GLY A 685 -4.06 33.32 17.27
N ASN A 686 -4.33 32.03 17.01
CA ASN A 686 -5.22 31.57 15.94
C ASN A 686 -6.14 30.45 16.44
N GLY A 687 -7.35 30.35 15.87
CA GLY A 687 -8.35 29.34 16.24
C GLY A 687 -9.55 29.96 16.98
N TYR A 688 -9.83 29.43 18.18
CA TYR A 688 -11.01 29.78 18.98
C TYR A 688 -10.61 30.42 20.31
N VAL A 689 -11.50 31.19 20.92
CA VAL A 689 -11.24 31.91 22.17
C VAL A 689 -10.98 30.93 23.32
N LEU A 690 -9.76 30.98 23.85
CA LEU A 690 -9.36 30.31 25.09
C LEU A 690 -9.71 31.18 26.31
N LYS A 691 -9.43 32.49 26.23
CA LYS A 691 -9.62 33.44 27.34
C LYS A 691 -9.86 34.86 26.83
N GLN A 692 -10.69 35.61 27.54
CA GLN A 692 -10.90 37.04 27.38
C GLN A 692 -10.51 37.80 28.66
N SER A 693 -10.02 39.03 28.54
CA SER A 693 -9.57 39.84 29.69
C SER A 693 -10.72 40.40 30.53
N ALA A 694 -11.88 40.63 29.95
CA ALA A 694 -13.05 41.18 30.63
C ALA A 694 -14.10 40.09 30.92
N SER A 695 -14.68 40.14 32.11
CA SER A 695 -15.70 39.19 32.56
C SER A 695 -16.99 39.35 31.76
N ALA A 696 -17.63 38.24 31.38
CA ALA A 696 -18.92 38.26 30.71
C ALA A 696 -19.96 39.07 31.51
N GLY A 697 -20.70 39.94 30.82
CA GLY A 697 -21.69 40.84 31.40
C GLY A 697 -21.15 42.18 31.91
N SER A 698 -19.83 42.40 31.95
CA SER A 698 -19.27 43.70 32.34
C SER A 698 -19.58 44.78 31.29
N VAL A 699 -19.88 45.99 31.75
CA VAL A 699 -20.07 47.16 30.88
C VAL A 699 -18.74 47.55 30.22
N ILE A 700 -18.78 47.82 28.92
CA ILE A 700 -17.65 48.27 28.11
C ILE A 700 -17.98 49.61 27.42
N ASN A 701 -16.95 50.39 27.15
CA ASN A 701 -17.01 51.69 26.48
C ASN A 701 -15.87 51.82 25.45
N ASP A 702 -15.85 52.94 24.73
CA ASP A 702 -14.85 53.28 23.70
C ASP A 702 -13.39 53.32 24.19
N THR A 703 -13.16 53.44 25.51
CA THR A 703 -11.82 53.41 26.12
C THR A 703 -11.43 52.05 26.71
N SER A 704 -12.33 51.06 26.66
CA SER A 704 -12.11 49.72 27.22
C SER A 704 -11.07 48.94 26.42
N LYS A 705 -10.07 48.38 27.12
CA LYS A 705 -9.03 47.53 26.50
C LYS A 705 -9.35 46.06 26.71
N ILE A 706 -9.80 45.40 25.64
CA ILE A 706 -10.16 43.98 25.67
C ILE A 706 -9.07 43.17 24.96
N THR A 707 -8.49 42.20 25.66
CA THR A 707 -7.53 41.25 25.10
C THR A 707 -8.19 39.88 24.99
N VAL A 708 -8.07 39.24 23.83
CA VAL A 708 -8.61 37.91 23.57
C VAL A 708 -7.48 36.99 23.11
N THR A 709 -7.30 35.87 23.81
CA THR A 709 -6.31 34.86 23.46
C THR A 709 -6.99 33.69 22.76
N LEU A 710 -6.49 33.34 21.58
CA LEU A 710 -6.98 32.24 20.75
C LEU A 710 -6.05 31.04 20.81
N ALA A 711 -6.62 29.84 20.75
CA ALA A 711 -5.90 28.58 20.64
C ALA A 711 -6.58 27.61 19.67
N THR A 712 -5.85 26.59 19.23
CA THR A 712 -6.39 25.47 18.46
C THR A 712 -7.30 24.60 19.34
N PRO A 713 -8.32 23.91 18.77
CA PRO A 713 -9.33 23.17 19.54
C PRO A 713 -8.77 22.18 20.57
N ASP A 714 -7.64 21.53 20.27
CA ASP A 714 -6.93 20.58 21.14
C ASP A 714 -6.41 21.20 22.45
N LYS A 715 -6.28 22.52 22.50
CA LYS A 715 -5.76 23.27 23.65
C LYS A 715 -6.86 23.94 24.48
N ILE A 716 -8.12 23.79 24.10
CA ILE A 716 -9.25 24.43 24.77
C ILE A 716 -10.00 23.38 25.62
N PRO A 717 -10.00 23.52 26.96
CA PRO A 717 -10.72 22.59 27.82
C PRO A 717 -12.22 22.59 27.50
N ASN A 718 -12.80 21.41 27.25
CA ASN A 718 -14.23 21.22 26.98
C ASN A 718 -14.78 21.95 25.74
N PHE A 719 -13.94 22.21 24.74
CA PHE A 719 -14.32 22.80 23.46
C PHE A 719 -15.61 22.19 22.88
N ASN A 720 -16.63 23.04 22.62
CA ASN A 720 -17.94 22.65 22.07
C ASN A 720 -18.77 21.66 22.92
N LYS A 721 -18.50 21.51 24.21
CA LYS A 721 -19.42 20.79 25.11
C LYS A 721 -20.57 21.72 25.51
N VAL A 722 -21.81 21.31 25.24
CA VAL A 722 -23.04 22.03 25.64
C VAL A 722 -22.97 22.33 27.15
N PRO A 723 -23.20 23.58 27.60
CA PRO A 723 -23.25 23.89 29.02
C PRO A 723 -24.44 23.17 29.66
N VAL A 724 -24.16 22.26 30.59
CA VAL A 724 -25.18 21.78 31.52
C VAL A 724 -25.50 22.97 32.44
N ALA A 725 -26.77 23.36 32.50
CA ALA A 725 -27.23 24.35 33.47
C ALA A 725 -26.94 23.81 34.88
N ASP A 726 -26.14 24.58 35.63
CA ASP A 726 -25.86 24.30 37.04
C ASP A 726 -27.08 24.74 37.87
N ASP A 727 -27.99 23.80 38.12
CA ASP A 727 -29.17 23.96 38.99
C ASP A 727 -28.82 23.77 40.48
N SER A 728 -27.56 23.99 40.90
CA SER A 728 -27.19 23.94 42.32
C SER A 728 -27.41 25.29 43.03
N LYS A 729 -28.68 25.72 43.14
CA LYS A 729 -29.15 26.63 44.20
C LYS A 729 -30.69 26.66 44.26
N LYS A 730 -31.29 25.70 44.97
CA LYS A 730 -32.37 25.96 45.95
C LYS A 730 -32.80 24.69 46.70
N ASP A 731 -32.97 24.90 48.00
CA ASP A 731 -33.78 24.18 48.99
C ASP A 731 -33.36 22.79 49.46
N SER A 732 -32.63 22.85 50.58
CA SER A 732 -32.74 21.97 51.74
C SER A 732 -34.19 21.64 52.11
N THR A 733 -34.52 20.35 52.17
CA THR A 733 -35.27 19.77 53.30
C THR A 733 -34.98 18.28 53.38
N ASP A 734 -34.40 17.93 54.52
CA ASP A 734 -34.38 16.67 55.25
C ASP A 734 -35.49 15.65 54.90
N THR A 735 -35.11 14.40 54.65
CA THR A 735 -35.60 13.24 55.44
C THR A 735 -34.82 11.98 55.07
N SER A 736 -34.15 11.46 56.11
CA SER A 736 -33.57 10.14 56.26
C SER A 736 -34.51 8.98 55.91
N VAL A 737 -34.00 7.96 55.23
CA VAL A 737 -34.27 6.53 55.56
C VAL A 737 -33.02 5.70 55.23
N GLU A 738 -32.45 5.09 56.28
CA GLU A 738 -31.47 4.01 56.23
C GLU A 738 -32.04 2.78 55.50
N GLU A 739 -31.21 2.03 54.78
CA GLU A 739 -31.03 0.59 55.06
C GLU A 739 -30.00 -0.11 54.15
N ALA A 740 -29.10 -0.82 54.84
CA ALA A 740 -28.55 -2.14 54.51
C ALA A 740 -27.57 -2.30 53.35
N THR A 741 -26.29 -2.24 53.74
CA THR A 741 -25.21 -3.13 53.31
C THR A 741 -25.58 -4.63 53.38
N GLY A 742 -25.20 -5.43 52.38
CA GLY A 742 -25.21 -6.89 52.42
C GLY A 742 -24.73 -7.50 51.11
N LEU A 743 -23.42 -7.57 50.88
CA LEU A 743 -22.58 -8.76 51.05
C LEU A 743 -22.80 -9.88 50.01
N ASN A 744 -21.74 -10.10 49.23
CA ASN A 744 -21.41 -11.37 48.58
C ASN A 744 -21.70 -12.56 49.50
N ALA A 745 -22.44 -13.53 48.98
CA ALA A 745 -22.16 -14.97 49.04
C ALA A 745 -23.44 -15.74 48.73
N LEU A 746 -23.48 -16.47 47.63
CA LEU A 746 -23.90 -17.87 47.58
C LEU A 746 -23.61 -18.44 46.19
N LEU A 747 -22.70 -19.41 46.21
CA LEU A 747 -22.19 -20.24 45.13
C LEU A 747 -23.30 -21.12 44.51
N ASN A 748 -23.22 -21.35 43.20
CA ASN A 748 -23.00 -22.67 42.61
C ASN A 748 -22.89 -22.59 41.08
#